data_AF-A0A2E9WQ33-F1
#
_entry.id   AF-A0A2E9WQ33-F1
#
_cell.length_a   1.000
_cell.length_b   1.000
_cell.length_c   1.000
_cell.angle_alpha   90.00
_cell.angle_beta   90.00
_cell.angle_gamma   90.00
#
_symmetry.space_group_name_H-M   'P 1'
#
loop_
_entity.id
_entity.type
_entity.pdbx_description
1 polymer ?
#
loop_
_entity_poly.entity_id
_entity_poly.type
_entity_poly.pdbx_seq_one_letter_code
_entity_poly.pdbx_strand_id
1 'polypeptide(L)'
;MYLKSLELSGFKSFAKKSIFDFTSDISGIVGPNGSGKSNVAEAFSFALGEQSIKSLRGKRGEDLIFNGSKAIPRSNRASVKVVFDNSKKFLDIDFDEVVVERSVHRDGINQYFINSSQVRLRDIAELLASANIGSSGHHIISQGEADRILNANIKERKEMIEDALGLKVFQYKKQESARKLEKTEENIAQVESLRKEIAPHIKFLKKQVDKIEKSIAMRDELKELSLEYLKRESEYISYNENKIKKERHTPQEELNILENKLQKAKEILLKSEKSDEKSEELIEIEKGLTSIRSEKDAVMRDLGRIEGQIAYEERRIEKEKREQKELENRTVNFNELNEIAQKVYNQIDEAKEQDDLSEVKSTLERVGSIIKDFISTTFSREKDTRVDENELKNLKSKKSELDEKLSDISQNESSYNKKYSALKKEIEKDKDDSRDAEREVFAIMSRQSELRGVLGKIESTESAISHAKEDFERELQEVAILVGRAVLDYENHDLGVDTEEIANEERSIQEERRRKIEKIKIRLEEFGGGSGEETMKEYKEAAERDEFLGCEIADLEKSAESLKDLIKDLEEKLSTQFKSGIEKINREFQNFFSLMFGGGDASLSVIKEKKRKKLDTDLTVIEGELDMGEEEGEEGIDISVSLPHKRIKGLVMLSGGERALTSIALLFAMSQVNPPPFLVLDETDAALDEANSKRYGDMIETLSKYSQLILITHNRETMGRAGILYGVTMGADGISKLLSVKFEEALQIAK
;
A
#
# COMPACT_ATOMS: atom_id res chain seq x y z
N MET A 1 -46.61 -36.93 -59.33
CA MET A 1 -46.64 -35.49 -59.63
C MET A 1 -46.16 -34.75 -58.40
N TYR A 2 -45.41 -33.66 -58.56
CA TYR A 2 -44.85 -32.89 -57.44
C TYR A 2 -45.60 -31.57 -57.24
N LEU A 3 -46.14 -30.99 -58.32
CA LEU A 3 -46.91 -29.76 -58.30
C LEU A 3 -48.40 -30.07 -58.43
N LYS A 4 -49.22 -29.62 -57.48
CA LYS A 4 -50.68 -29.81 -57.47
C LYS A 4 -51.41 -28.65 -58.14
N SER A 5 -51.16 -27.42 -57.69
CA SER A 5 -51.88 -26.26 -58.21
C SER A 5 -51.12 -24.94 -58.07
N LEU A 6 -51.45 -23.97 -58.94
CA LEU A 6 -51.03 -22.58 -58.85
C LEU A 6 -52.26 -21.68 -58.75
N GLU A 7 -52.31 -20.84 -57.72
CA GLU A 7 -53.37 -19.85 -57.51
C GLU A 7 -52.82 -18.43 -57.65
N LEU A 8 -53.46 -17.64 -58.52
CA LEU A 8 -53.14 -16.23 -58.77
C LEU A 8 -54.29 -15.35 -58.33
N SER A 9 -54.01 -14.30 -57.56
CA SER A 9 -55.01 -13.30 -57.18
C SER A 9 -54.44 -11.89 -57.20
N GLY A 10 -55.02 -10.99 -57.99
CA GLY A 10 -54.58 -9.61 -58.10
C GLY A 10 -53.19 -9.45 -58.74
N PHE A 11 -52.65 -10.50 -59.37
CA PHE A 11 -51.30 -10.53 -59.94
C PHE A 11 -51.33 -10.17 -61.42
N LYS A 12 -50.66 -9.07 -61.79
CA LYS A 12 -50.63 -8.53 -63.16
C LYS A 12 -52.01 -8.54 -63.81
N SER A 13 -52.19 -9.26 -64.92
CA SER A 13 -53.45 -9.32 -65.67
C SER A 13 -54.55 -10.19 -65.01
N PHE A 14 -54.21 -10.96 -63.98
CA PHE A 14 -55.13 -11.83 -63.22
C PHE A 14 -55.75 -11.07 -62.04
N ALA A 15 -56.75 -10.23 -62.36
CA ALA A 15 -57.43 -9.40 -61.36
C ALA A 15 -58.27 -10.20 -60.34
N LYS A 16 -58.88 -11.30 -60.78
CA LYS A 16 -59.66 -12.23 -59.95
C LYS A 16 -58.85 -13.48 -59.65
N LYS A 17 -59.26 -14.21 -58.60
CA LYS A 17 -58.69 -15.51 -58.25
C LYS A 17 -58.81 -16.49 -59.43
N SER A 18 -57.66 -16.98 -59.91
CA SER A 18 -57.54 -17.99 -60.97
C SER A 18 -56.70 -19.15 -60.45
N ILE A 19 -57.16 -20.38 -60.68
CA ILE A 19 -56.49 -21.61 -60.22
C ILE A 19 -56.13 -22.46 -61.44
N PHE A 20 -54.88 -22.91 -61.49
CA PHE A 20 -54.37 -23.90 -62.44
C PHE A 20 -54.13 -25.20 -61.68
N ASP A 21 -54.72 -26.31 -62.12
CA ASP A 21 -54.64 -27.63 -61.47
C ASP A 21 -53.82 -28.60 -62.33
N PHE A 22 -52.58 -28.86 -61.92
CA PHE A 22 -51.64 -29.64 -62.72
C PHE A 22 -51.85 -31.14 -62.49
N THR A 23 -52.81 -31.70 -63.22
CA THR A 23 -53.26 -33.11 -63.13
C THR A 23 -52.61 -34.04 -64.17
N SER A 24 -51.71 -33.52 -65.01
CA SER A 24 -51.01 -34.22 -66.09
C SER A 24 -49.51 -33.94 -66.01
N ASP A 25 -48.70 -34.89 -66.48
CA ASP A 25 -47.23 -34.76 -66.54
C ASP A 25 -46.81 -33.66 -67.53
N ILE A 26 -47.64 -33.37 -68.54
CA ILE A 26 -47.49 -32.23 -69.44
C ILE A 26 -48.76 -31.38 -69.40
N SER A 27 -48.61 -30.12 -68.99
CA SER A 27 -49.68 -29.13 -68.95
C SER A 27 -49.36 -27.96 -69.88
N GLY A 28 -50.21 -27.68 -70.86
CA GLY A 28 -50.04 -26.57 -71.79
C GLY A 28 -50.84 -25.34 -71.36
N ILE A 29 -50.25 -24.16 -71.47
CA ILE A 29 -50.88 -22.86 -71.24
C ILE A 29 -50.84 -22.11 -72.56
N VAL A 30 -52.01 -21.85 -73.13
CA VAL A 30 -52.19 -21.39 -74.50
C VAL A 30 -53.11 -20.17 -74.55
N GLY A 31 -53.11 -19.44 -75.66
CA GLY A 31 -53.91 -18.21 -75.78
C GLY A 31 -53.29 -17.19 -76.74
N PRO A 32 -54.04 -16.14 -77.13
CA PRO A 32 -53.53 -15.10 -78.03
C PRO A 32 -52.43 -14.27 -77.38
N ASN A 33 -51.62 -13.60 -78.19
CA ASN A 33 -50.56 -12.72 -77.67
C ASN A 33 -51.16 -11.57 -76.85
N GLY A 34 -50.51 -11.20 -75.75
CA GLY A 34 -51.01 -10.18 -74.82
C GLY A 34 -52.11 -10.67 -73.86
N SER A 35 -52.54 -11.94 -73.91
CA SER A 35 -53.55 -12.49 -72.99
C SER A 35 -53.06 -12.71 -71.55
N GLY A 36 -51.74 -12.62 -71.31
CA GLY A 36 -51.13 -12.81 -70.00
C GLY A 36 -50.61 -14.23 -69.72
N LYS A 37 -50.39 -15.06 -70.75
CA LYS A 37 -49.82 -16.42 -70.59
C LYS A 37 -48.48 -16.41 -69.86
N SER A 38 -47.56 -15.57 -70.31
CA SER A 38 -46.22 -15.47 -69.71
C SER A 38 -46.23 -14.87 -68.30
N ASN A 39 -47.33 -14.23 -67.87
CA ASN A 39 -47.50 -13.83 -66.47
C ASN A 39 -47.65 -15.06 -65.55
N VAL A 40 -47.97 -16.24 -66.08
CA VAL A 40 -48.04 -17.48 -65.31
C VAL A 40 -46.64 -17.99 -64.96
N ALA A 41 -45.68 -17.96 -65.89
CA ALA A 41 -44.28 -18.27 -65.61
C ALA A 41 -43.69 -17.32 -64.57
N GLU A 42 -43.93 -16.01 -64.72
CA GLU A 42 -43.50 -15.02 -63.72
C GLU A 42 -44.13 -15.23 -62.35
N ALA A 43 -45.36 -15.73 -62.29
CA ALA A 43 -45.99 -16.03 -61.02
C ALA A 43 -45.27 -17.16 -60.28
N PHE A 44 -44.85 -18.22 -61.00
CA PHE A 44 -43.95 -19.23 -60.44
C PHE A 44 -42.65 -18.59 -59.94
N SER A 45 -41.94 -17.82 -60.78
CA SER A 45 -40.71 -17.15 -60.38
C SER A 45 -40.91 -16.27 -59.14
N PHE A 46 -42.01 -15.52 -59.10
CA PHE A 46 -42.37 -14.64 -57.98
C PHE A 46 -42.56 -15.43 -56.68
N ALA A 47 -43.38 -16.49 -56.69
CA ALA A 47 -43.64 -17.30 -55.50
C ALA A 47 -42.41 -18.06 -55.01
N LEU A 48 -41.53 -18.49 -55.92
CA LEU A 48 -40.32 -19.27 -55.61
C LEU A 48 -39.13 -18.39 -55.19
N GLY A 49 -39.34 -17.08 -55.04
CA GLY A 49 -38.37 -16.20 -54.39
C GLY A 49 -37.51 -15.33 -55.32
N GLU A 50 -37.86 -15.18 -56.60
CA GLU A 50 -37.18 -14.25 -57.51
C GLU A 50 -37.25 -12.82 -56.97
N GLN A 51 -36.09 -12.19 -56.78
CA GLN A 51 -35.97 -10.83 -56.25
C GLN A 51 -35.86 -9.78 -57.35
N SER A 52 -35.37 -10.16 -58.52
CA SER A 52 -35.17 -9.25 -59.64
C SER A 52 -36.51 -8.85 -60.25
N ILE A 53 -36.97 -7.65 -59.93
CA ILE A 53 -38.19 -7.06 -60.52
C ILE A 53 -38.07 -6.94 -62.05
N LYS A 54 -36.84 -6.76 -62.56
CA LYS A 54 -36.54 -6.75 -64.00
C LYS A 54 -36.77 -8.13 -64.64
N SER A 55 -36.42 -9.22 -63.94
CA SER A 55 -36.68 -10.60 -64.38
C SER A 55 -38.20 -10.84 -64.51
N LEU A 56 -38.97 -10.36 -63.54
CA LEU A 56 -40.43 -10.40 -63.53
C LEU A 56 -41.10 -9.37 -64.48
N ARG A 57 -40.38 -8.83 -65.47
CA ARG A 57 -40.85 -7.81 -66.44
C ARG A 57 -41.61 -6.63 -65.79
N GLY A 58 -41.10 -6.12 -64.66
CA GLY A 58 -41.61 -4.93 -63.97
C GLY A 58 -40.53 -3.87 -63.78
N LYS A 59 -40.92 -2.64 -63.38
CA LYS A 59 -39.99 -1.58 -62.96
C LYS A 59 -40.01 -1.36 -61.45
N ARG A 60 -41.17 -1.52 -60.82
CA ARG A 60 -41.40 -1.42 -59.37
C ARG A 60 -42.18 -2.62 -58.86
N GLY A 61 -42.11 -2.90 -57.56
CA GLY A 61 -42.87 -4.01 -56.95
C GLY A 61 -44.38 -3.88 -57.12
N GLU A 62 -44.89 -2.64 -57.17
CA GLU A 62 -46.30 -2.33 -57.45
C GLU A 62 -46.76 -2.77 -58.84
N ASP A 63 -45.86 -2.88 -59.83
CA ASP A 63 -46.20 -3.27 -61.21
C ASP A 63 -46.62 -4.74 -61.30
N LEU A 64 -46.33 -5.53 -60.27
CA LEU A 64 -46.78 -6.92 -60.15
C LEU A 64 -48.25 -7.00 -59.69
N ILE A 65 -48.82 -5.89 -59.21
CA ILE A 65 -50.20 -5.80 -58.75
C ILE A 65 -51.08 -5.33 -59.90
N PHE A 66 -52.28 -5.92 -60.02
CA PHE A 66 -53.26 -5.49 -61.03
C PHE A 66 -53.57 -4.00 -60.88
N ASN A 67 -53.21 -3.24 -61.91
CA ASN A 67 -53.32 -1.78 -61.93
C ASN A 67 -54.72 -1.25 -62.24
N GLY A 68 -55.72 -2.13 -62.35
CA GLY A 68 -57.10 -1.76 -62.67
C GLY A 68 -57.37 -1.77 -64.16
N SER A 69 -58.65 -1.82 -64.52
CA SER A 69 -59.14 -1.65 -65.88
C SER A 69 -60.34 -0.71 -65.90
N LYS A 70 -60.91 -0.46 -67.08
CA LYS A 70 -62.13 0.37 -67.20
C LYS A 70 -63.32 -0.19 -66.41
N ALA A 71 -63.33 -1.50 -66.14
CA ALA A 71 -64.44 -2.20 -65.49
C ALA A 71 -64.15 -2.60 -64.03
N ILE A 72 -62.89 -2.80 -63.64
CA ILE A 72 -62.51 -3.27 -62.29
C ILE A 72 -61.49 -2.31 -61.67
N PRO A 73 -61.69 -1.86 -60.41
CA PRO A 73 -60.73 -1.01 -59.74
C PRO A 73 -59.38 -1.71 -59.56
N ARG A 74 -58.32 -0.90 -59.39
CA ARG A 74 -56.98 -1.41 -59.08
C ARG A 74 -56.99 -2.24 -57.80
N SER A 75 -56.19 -3.30 -57.77
CA SER A 75 -55.97 -4.10 -56.56
C SER A 75 -54.93 -3.44 -55.66
N ASN A 76 -55.06 -3.65 -54.34
CA ASN A 76 -54.09 -3.20 -53.34
C ASN A 76 -53.07 -4.28 -52.97
N ARG A 77 -53.36 -5.54 -53.30
CA ARG A 77 -52.54 -6.72 -53.00
C ARG A 77 -52.51 -7.65 -54.20
N ALA A 78 -51.35 -8.23 -54.48
CA ALA A 78 -51.22 -9.41 -55.31
C ALA A 78 -50.72 -10.57 -54.45
N SER A 79 -51.27 -11.76 -54.65
CA SER A 79 -50.78 -12.98 -54.00
C SER A 79 -50.69 -14.11 -55.02
N VAL A 80 -49.61 -14.87 -54.94
CA VAL A 80 -49.39 -16.10 -55.70
C VAL A 80 -49.12 -17.22 -54.73
N LYS A 81 -49.86 -18.31 -54.88
CA LYS A 81 -49.78 -19.50 -54.03
C LYS A 81 -49.50 -20.73 -54.89
N VAL A 82 -48.43 -21.44 -54.55
CA VAL A 82 -47.99 -22.68 -55.20
C VAL A 82 -48.18 -23.82 -54.21
N VAL A 83 -48.82 -24.90 -54.66
CA VAL A 83 -49.12 -26.07 -53.81
C VAL A 83 -48.35 -27.28 -54.33
N PHE A 84 -47.52 -27.86 -53.46
CA PHE A 84 -46.70 -29.03 -53.73
C PHE A 84 -47.27 -30.28 -53.05
N ASP A 85 -47.18 -31.42 -53.73
CA ASP A 85 -47.38 -32.74 -53.15
C ASP A 85 -46.06 -33.24 -52.56
N ASN A 86 -45.94 -33.18 -51.24
CA ASN A 86 -44.75 -33.58 -50.50
C ASN A 86 -44.88 -34.98 -49.88
N SER A 87 -45.79 -35.84 -50.39
CA SER A 87 -45.93 -37.23 -49.92
C SER A 87 -44.63 -38.06 -50.03
N LYS A 88 -43.72 -37.66 -50.94
CA LYS A 88 -42.39 -38.28 -51.11
C LYS A 88 -41.29 -37.63 -50.26
N LYS A 89 -41.64 -36.67 -49.40
CA LYS A 89 -40.71 -35.86 -48.59
C LYS A 89 -39.53 -35.30 -49.40
N PHE A 90 -39.83 -34.73 -50.57
CA PHE A 90 -38.81 -34.10 -51.42
C PHE A 90 -38.45 -32.70 -50.93
N LEU A 91 -39.32 -32.07 -50.14
CA LEU A 91 -39.05 -30.88 -49.33
C LEU A 91 -38.81 -31.33 -47.89
N ASP A 92 -37.81 -30.76 -47.23
CA ASP A 92 -37.39 -31.10 -45.86
C ASP A 92 -38.36 -30.50 -44.80
N ILE A 93 -39.63 -30.91 -44.87
CA ILE A 93 -40.73 -30.48 -44.01
C ILE A 93 -41.70 -31.65 -43.79
N ASP A 94 -42.18 -31.82 -42.55
CA ASP A 94 -43.13 -32.87 -42.13
C ASP A 94 -44.59 -32.53 -42.45
N PHE A 95 -44.86 -32.09 -43.68
CA PHE A 95 -46.22 -31.95 -44.20
C PHE A 95 -46.32 -32.66 -45.54
N ASP A 96 -47.39 -33.45 -45.74
CA ASP A 96 -47.67 -34.14 -47.02
C ASP A 96 -48.09 -33.16 -48.13
N GLU A 97 -48.54 -31.97 -47.77
CA GLU A 97 -48.84 -30.87 -48.69
C GLU A 97 -48.15 -29.60 -48.20
N VAL A 98 -47.36 -29.00 -49.09
CA VAL A 98 -46.61 -27.77 -48.80
C VAL A 98 -47.09 -26.65 -49.68
N VAL A 99 -47.56 -25.59 -49.05
CA VAL A 99 -48.05 -24.37 -49.68
C VAL A 99 -47.00 -23.28 -49.54
N VAL A 100 -46.47 -22.80 -50.66
CA VAL A 100 -45.60 -21.62 -50.71
C VAL A 100 -46.40 -20.45 -51.27
N GLU A 101 -46.57 -19.40 -50.49
CA GLU A 101 -47.29 -18.19 -50.90
C GLU A 101 -46.42 -16.96 -50.75
N ARG A 102 -46.41 -16.12 -51.78
CA ARG A 102 -45.83 -14.77 -51.71
C ARG A 102 -46.92 -13.76 -52.01
N SER A 103 -46.98 -12.70 -51.19
CA SER A 103 -47.87 -11.56 -51.43
C SER A 103 -47.08 -10.25 -51.44
N VAL A 104 -47.51 -9.32 -52.27
CA VAL A 104 -46.96 -7.96 -52.36
C VAL A 104 -48.09 -6.95 -52.25
N HIS A 105 -47.85 -5.92 -51.45
CA HIS A 105 -48.77 -4.79 -51.27
C HIS A 105 -48.23 -3.55 -52.00
N ARG A 106 -49.08 -2.54 -52.17
CA ARG A 106 -48.70 -1.32 -52.90
C ARG A 106 -47.62 -0.47 -52.22
N ASP A 107 -47.35 -0.70 -50.95
CA ASP A 107 -46.20 -0.11 -50.24
C ASP A 107 -44.86 -0.76 -50.63
N GLY A 108 -44.88 -1.80 -51.46
CA GLY A 108 -43.71 -2.55 -51.90
C GLY A 108 -43.28 -3.64 -50.90
N ILE A 109 -43.99 -3.81 -49.78
CA ILE A 109 -43.69 -4.83 -48.79
C ILE A 109 -44.07 -6.20 -49.35
N ASN A 110 -43.09 -7.10 -49.38
CA ASN A 110 -43.26 -8.49 -49.76
C ASN A 110 -43.42 -9.33 -48.48
N GLN A 111 -44.44 -10.17 -48.44
CA GLN A 111 -44.69 -11.12 -47.36
C GLN A 111 -44.63 -12.54 -47.92
N TYR A 112 -44.00 -13.43 -47.16
CA TYR A 112 -43.71 -14.81 -47.54
C TYR A 112 -44.37 -15.75 -46.54
N PHE A 113 -44.99 -16.82 -47.03
CA PHE A 113 -45.71 -17.77 -46.22
C PHE A 113 -45.40 -19.21 -46.64
N ILE A 114 -45.23 -20.10 -45.66
CA ILE A 114 -45.21 -21.55 -45.82
C ILE A 114 -46.37 -22.11 -44.98
N ASN A 115 -47.30 -22.85 -45.59
CA ASN A 115 -48.48 -23.40 -44.91
C ASN A 115 -49.20 -22.35 -44.03
N SER A 116 -49.42 -21.15 -44.59
CA SER A 116 -50.03 -19.99 -43.93
C SER A 116 -49.24 -19.36 -42.76
N SER A 117 -48.05 -19.87 -42.43
CA SER A 117 -47.15 -19.27 -41.44
C SER A 117 -46.19 -18.29 -42.12
N GLN A 118 -46.05 -17.09 -41.57
CA GLN A 118 -45.17 -16.06 -42.14
C GLN A 118 -43.68 -16.40 -41.89
N VAL A 119 -42.88 -16.40 -42.94
CA VAL A 119 -41.45 -16.76 -42.91
C VAL A 119 -40.58 -15.70 -43.60
N ARG A 120 -39.26 -15.83 -43.52
CA ARG A 120 -38.32 -14.99 -44.27
C ARG A 120 -38.06 -15.62 -45.64
N LEU A 121 -37.63 -14.80 -46.60
CA LEU A 121 -37.22 -15.27 -47.93
C LEU A 121 -36.07 -16.28 -47.85
N ARG A 122 -35.16 -16.12 -46.88
CA ARG A 122 -34.06 -17.07 -46.65
C ARG A 122 -34.59 -18.48 -46.35
N ASP A 123 -35.65 -18.57 -45.55
CA ASP A 123 -36.24 -19.86 -45.15
C ASP A 123 -36.90 -20.55 -46.35
N ILE A 124 -37.58 -19.79 -47.22
CA ILE A 124 -38.10 -20.31 -48.50
C ILE A 124 -36.95 -20.76 -49.42
N ALA A 125 -35.88 -19.97 -49.53
CA ALA A 125 -34.75 -20.30 -50.38
C ALA A 125 -34.02 -21.57 -49.91
N GLU A 126 -33.86 -21.75 -48.59
CA GLU A 126 -33.25 -22.94 -47.99
C GLU A 126 -34.13 -24.18 -48.19
N LEU A 127 -35.43 -24.05 -47.95
CA LEU A 127 -36.40 -25.11 -48.19
C LEU A 127 -36.38 -25.57 -49.66
N LEU A 128 -36.47 -24.63 -50.60
CA LEU A 128 -36.53 -24.95 -52.02
C LEU A 128 -35.17 -25.49 -52.52
N ALA A 129 -34.04 -24.98 -52.00
CA ALA A 129 -32.71 -25.46 -52.39
C ALA A 129 -32.52 -26.95 -52.09
N SER A 130 -33.11 -27.47 -51.00
CA SER A 130 -33.11 -28.91 -50.70
C SER A 130 -33.79 -29.77 -51.77
N ALA A 131 -34.77 -29.19 -52.48
CA ALA A 131 -35.54 -29.83 -53.55
C ALA A 131 -35.02 -29.50 -54.96
N ASN A 132 -33.83 -28.89 -55.09
CA ASN A 132 -33.28 -28.36 -56.35
C ASN A 132 -34.19 -27.33 -57.04
N ILE A 133 -35.03 -26.63 -56.27
CA ILE A 133 -35.84 -25.51 -56.72
C ILE A 133 -35.17 -24.25 -56.15
N GLY A 134 -34.88 -23.22 -56.95
CA GLY A 134 -34.15 -22.07 -56.40
C GLY A 134 -34.11 -20.87 -57.33
N SER A 135 -33.74 -19.70 -56.80
CA SER A 135 -33.73 -18.44 -57.55
C SER A 135 -32.78 -18.40 -58.76
N SER A 136 -31.85 -19.35 -58.86
CA SER A 136 -30.97 -19.54 -60.03
C SER A 136 -31.24 -20.86 -60.78
N GLY A 137 -32.22 -21.65 -60.34
CA GLY A 137 -32.48 -22.97 -60.88
C GLY A 137 -33.02 -22.91 -62.31
N HIS A 138 -32.49 -23.74 -63.19
CA HIS A 138 -32.92 -23.92 -64.60
C HIS A 138 -34.32 -24.57 -64.75
N HIS A 139 -35.18 -24.43 -63.74
CA HIS A 139 -36.53 -24.99 -63.65
C HIS A 139 -37.61 -24.06 -64.24
N ILE A 140 -37.27 -22.79 -64.51
CA ILE A 140 -38.09 -21.87 -65.30
C ILE A 140 -37.20 -21.37 -66.42
N ILE A 141 -37.58 -21.65 -67.67
CA ILE A 141 -36.86 -21.21 -68.86
C ILE A 141 -37.76 -20.21 -69.58
N SER A 142 -37.45 -18.93 -69.37
CA SER A 142 -38.20 -17.83 -69.97
C SER A 142 -37.73 -17.56 -71.40
N GLN A 143 -38.56 -16.85 -72.17
CA GLN A 143 -38.19 -16.36 -73.50
C GLN A 143 -36.92 -15.49 -73.44
N GLY A 144 -35.87 -15.89 -74.19
CA GLY A 144 -34.57 -15.23 -74.19
C GLY A 144 -33.58 -15.72 -73.12
N GLU A 145 -34.02 -16.45 -72.09
CA GLU A 145 -33.13 -17.12 -71.14
C GLU A 145 -32.50 -18.38 -71.73
N ALA A 146 -33.15 -19.00 -72.72
CA ALA A 146 -32.57 -20.11 -73.48
C ALA A 146 -31.17 -19.75 -74.01
N ASP A 147 -31.00 -18.57 -74.61
CA ASP A 147 -29.71 -18.13 -75.17
C ASP A 147 -28.68 -17.68 -74.12
N ARG A 148 -29.08 -17.51 -72.85
CA ARG A 148 -28.24 -16.94 -71.79
C ARG A 148 -27.03 -17.80 -71.49
N ILE A 149 -27.20 -19.13 -71.42
CA ILE A 149 -26.10 -20.05 -71.10
C ILE A 149 -24.99 -20.04 -72.16
N LEU A 150 -25.35 -19.88 -73.44
CA LEU A 150 -24.38 -19.80 -74.53
C LEU A 150 -23.68 -18.43 -74.59
N ASN A 151 -24.38 -17.36 -74.19
CA ASN A 151 -23.82 -16.00 -74.14
C ASN A 151 -23.04 -15.68 -72.86
N ALA A 152 -23.22 -16.47 -71.80
CA ALA A 152 -22.52 -16.33 -70.53
C ALA A 152 -21.00 -16.49 -70.71
N ASN A 153 -20.24 -15.79 -69.88
CA ASN A 153 -18.79 -15.95 -69.87
C ASN A 153 -18.38 -17.32 -69.30
N ILE A 154 -17.11 -17.71 -69.50
CA ILE A 154 -16.59 -19.04 -69.15
C ILE A 154 -16.77 -19.35 -67.63
N LYS A 155 -16.69 -18.32 -66.77
CA LYS A 155 -16.92 -18.42 -65.32
C LYS A 155 -18.40 -18.55 -64.96
N GLU A 156 -19.26 -17.71 -65.52
CA GLU A 156 -20.71 -17.74 -65.33
C GLU A 156 -21.28 -19.09 -65.77
N ARG A 157 -20.75 -19.68 -66.86
CA ARG A 157 -21.11 -21.04 -67.28
C ARG A 157 -20.73 -22.09 -66.23
N LYS A 158 -19.56 -21.96 -65.60
CA LYS A 158 -19.16 -22.83 -64.49
C LYS A 158 -20.13 -22.72 -63.33
N GLU A 159 -20.45 -21.50 -62.89
CA GLU A 159 -21.41 -21.26 -61.81
C GLU A 159 -22.80 -21.82 -62.13
N MET A 160 -23.28 -21.66 -63.37
CA MET A 160 -24.56 -22.24 -63.82
C MET A 160 -24.55 -23.78 -63.78
N ILE A 161 -23.43 -24.41 -64.17
CA ILE A 161 -23.29 -25.87 -64.15
C ILE A 161 -23.13 -26.41 -62.73
N GLU A 162 -22.36 -25.74 -61.88
CA GLU A 162 -22.24 -26.09 -60.45
C GLU A 162 -23.59 -26.01 -59.73
N ASP A 163 -24.40 -25.00 -60.06
CA ASP A 163 -25.75 -24.85 -59.53
C ASP A 163 -26.69 -25.96 -60.04
N ALA A 164 -26.63 -26.30 -61.32
CA ALA A 164 -27.41 -27.41 -61.89
C ALA A 164 -27.04 -28.77 -61.27
N LEU A 165 -25.77 -28.96 -60.91
CA LEU A 165 -25.29 -30.15 -60.21
C LEU A 165 -25.61 -30.15 -58.70
N GLY A 166 -26.23 -29.09 -58.17
CA GLY A 166 -26.56 -28.97 -56.75
C GLY A 166 -25.33 -28.72 -55.85
N LEU A 167 -24.20 -28.32 -56.42
CA LEU A 167 -22.93 -28.16 -55.69
C LEU A 167 -22.85 -26.86 -54.90
N LYS A 168 -23.76 -25.92 -55.19
CA LYS A 168 -23.81 -24.60 -54.56
C LYS A 168 -23.96 -24.65 -53.04
N VAL A 169 -24.64 -25.67 -52.50
CA VAL A 169 -24.77 -25.88 -51.05
C VAL A 169 -23.39 -26.10 -50.39
N PHE A 170 -22.51 -26.88 -51.03
CA PHE A 170 -21.17 -27.12 -50.53
C PHE A 170 -20.29 -25.88 -50.65
N GLN A 171 -20.47 -25.07 -51.70
CA GLN A 171 -19.77 -23.78 -51.84
C GLN A 171 -20.16 -22.79 -50.74
N TYR A 172 -21.46 -22.69 -50.42
CA TYR A 172 -21.92 -21.86 -49.30
C TYR A 172 -21.34 -22.33 -47.97
N LYS A 173 -21.36 -23.64 -47.69
CA LYS A 173 -20.75 -24.20 -46.47
C LYS A 173 -19.25 -23.95 -46.39
N LYS A 174 -18.53 -24.04 -47.52
CA LYS A 174 -17.10 -23.70 -47.62
C LYS A 174 -16.87 -22.23 -47.27
N GLN A 175 -17.62 -21.32 -47.89
CA GLN A 175 -17.50 -19.88 -47.65
C GLN A 175 -17.85 -19.50 -46.21
N GLU A 176 -18.88 -20.13 -45.63
CA GLU A 176 -19.25 -19.94 -44.22
C GLU A 176 -18.13 -20.40 -43.29
N SER A 177 -17.55 -21.58 -43.54
CA SER A 177 -16.45 -22.13 -42.75
C SER A 177 -15.20 -21.27 -42.85
N ALA A 178 -14.89 -20.75 -44.04
CA ALA A 178 -13.78 -19.81 -44.25
C ALA A 178 -13.96 -18.51 -43.46
N ARG A 179 -15.18 -17.94 -43.44
CA ARG A 179 -15.49 -16.76 -42.62
C ARG A 179 -15.39 -17.04 -41.12
N LYS A 180 -15.78 -18.25 -40.68
CA LYS A 180 -15.62 -18.65 -39.26
C LYS A 180 -14.15 -18.78 -38.90
N LEU A 181 -13.34 -19.33 -39.79
CA LEU A 181 -11.91 -19.47 -39.61
C LEU A 181 -11.22 -18.10 -39.47
N GLU A 182 -11.48 -17.18 -40.40
CA GLU A 182 -10.95 -15.81 -40.37
C GLU A 182 -11.27 -15.11 -39.03
N LYS A 183 -12.53 -15.18 -38.58
CA LYS A 183 -12.92 -14.64 -37.27
C LYS A 183 -12.22 -15.32 -36.09
N THR A 184 -11.97 -16.62 -36.19
CA THR A 184 -11.28 -17.38 -35.13
C THR A 184 -9.81 -16.95 -35.05
N GLU A 185 -9.15 -16.77 -36.20
CA GLU A 185 -7.78 -16.25 -36.27
C GLU A 185 -7.67 -14.81 -35.75
N GLU A 186 -8.65 -13.94 -36.06
CA GLU A 186 -8.75 -12.60 -35.47
C GLU A 186 -8.90 -12.65 -33.94
N ASN A 187 -9.76 -13.53 -33.42
CA ASN A 187 -9.95 -13.70 -31.98
C ASN A 187 -8.66 -14.18 -31.29
N ILE A 188 -7.95 -15.15 -31.88
CA ILE A 188 -6.65 -15.62 -31.36
C ILE A 188 -5.67 -14.44 -31.26
N ALA A 189 -5.54 -13.65 -32.32
CA ALA A 189 -4.64 -12.49 -32.33
C ALA A 189 -5.00 -11.45 -31.25
N GLN A 190 -6.30 -11.22 -31.01
CA GLN A 190 -6.78 -10.33 -29.94
C GLN A 190 -6.41 -10.86 -28.55
N VAL A 191 -6.64 -12.15 -28.29
CA VAL A 191 -6.32 -12.77 -26.99
C VAL A 191 -4.82 -12.79 -26.74
N GLU A 192 -4.00 -13.08 -27.76
CA GLU A 192 -2.54 -12.98 -27.66
C GLU A 192 -2.07 -11.56 -27.32
N SER A 193 -2.69 -10.54 -27.91
CA SER A 193 -2.40 -9.13 -27.61
C SER A 193 -2.69 -8.82 -26.14
N LEU A 194 -3.84 -9.26 -25.62
CA LEU A 194 -4.20 -9.09 -24.21
C LEU A 194 -3.20 -9.78 -23.27
N ARG A 195 -2.74 -10.99 -23.61
CA ARG A 195 -1.70 -11.68 -22.82
C ARG A 195 -0.38 -10.92 -22.83
N LYS A 196 0.04 -10.39 -23.99
CA LYS A 196 1.25 -9.55 -24.11
C LYS A 196 1.16 -8.27 -23.27
N GLU A 197 -0.03 -7.70 -23.15
CA GLU A 197 -0.29 -6.50 -22.33
C GLU A 197 -0.26 -6.80 -20.82
N ILE A 198 -0.82 -7.94 -20.40
CA ILE A 198 -0.89 -8.34 -18.98
C ILE A 198 0.46 -8.88 -18.46
N ALA A 199 1.28 -9.49 -19.32
CA ALA A 199 2.57 -10.08 -18.95
C ALA A 199 3.52 -9.14 -18.15
N PRO A 200 3.78 -7.88 -18.56
CA PRO A 200 4.61 -6.96 -17.77
C PRO A 200 3.98 -6.62 -16.41
N HIS A 201 2.64 -6.52 -16.34
CA HIS A 201 1.92 -6.28 -15.09
C HIS A 201 2.09 -7.43 -14.10
N ILE A 202 1.91 -8.67 -14.55
CA ILE A 202 2.16 -9.89 -13.75
C ILE A 202 3.61 -9.93 -13.26
N LYS A 203 4.59 -9.61 -14.12
CA LYS A 203 6.00 -9.60 -13.74
C LYS A 203 6.31 -8.54 -12.68
N PHE A 204 5.65 -7.39 -12.75
CA PHE A 204 5.76 -6.34 -11.75
C PHE A 204 5.15 -6.77 -10.41
N LEU A 205 3.90 -7.26 -10.44
CA LEU A 205 3.20 -7.79 -9.27
C LEU A 205 3.98 -8.92 -8.60
N LYS A 206 4.53 -9.87 -9.38
CA LYS A 206 5.38 -10.95 -8.85
C LYS A 206 6.55 -10.42 -8.02
N LYS A 207 7.25 -9.40 -8.51
CA LYS A 207 8.36 -8.78 -7.76
C LYS A 207 7.88 -8.11 -6.47
N GLN A 208 6.66 -7.56 -6.45
CA GLN A 208 6.09 -7.00 -5.23
C GLN A 208 5.70 -8.11 -4.25
N VAL A 209 5.08 -9.19 -4.71
CA VAL A 209 4.76 -10.38 -3.91
C VAL A 209 6.03 -10.98 -3.29
N ASP A 210 7.10 -11.16 -4.08
CA ASP A 210 8.39 -11.67 -3.57
C ASP A 210 8.96 -10.77 -2.45
N LYS A 211 8.74 -9.45 -2.51
CA LYS A 211 9.15 -8.52 -1.44
C LYS A 211 8.27 -8.64 -0.21
N ILE A 212 6.96 -8.80 -0.39
CA ILE A 212 6.00 -8.98 0.70
C ILE A 212 6.27 -10.28 1.45
N GLU A 213 6.49 -11.39 0.73
CA GLU A 213 6.83 -12.68 1.35
C GLU A 213 8.12 -12.60 2.18
N LYS A 214 9.15 -11.94 1.64
CA LYS A 214 10.39 -11.67 2.39
C LYS A 214 10.15 -10.78 3.61
N SER A 215 9.30 -9.76 3.49
CA SER A 215 8.93 -8.90 4.61
C SER A 215 8.21 -9.68 5.72
N ILE A 216 7.30 -10.59 5.37
CA ILE A 216 6.61 -11.45 6.35
C ILE A 216 7.62 -12.33 7.08
N ALA A 217 8.50 -13.03 6.35
CA ALA A 217 9.53 -13.87 6.95
C ALA A 217 10.47 -13.07 7.89
N MET A 218 10.85 -11.84 7.49
CA MET A 218 11.66 -10.95 8.34
C MET A 218 10.89 -10.44 9.58
N ARG A 219 9.57 -10.23 9.49
CA ARG A 219 8.75 -9.88 10.67
C ARG A 219 8.70 -11.03 11.68
N ASP A 220 8.57 -12.27 11.19
CA ASP A 220 8.58 -13.45 12.06
C ASP A 220 9.96 -13.66 12.70
N GLU A 221 11.05 -13.47 11.94
CA GLU A 221 12.41 -13.49 12.48
C GLU A 221 12.64 -12.38 13.51
N LEU A 222 12.18 -11.15 13.22
CA LEU A 222 12.25 -10.02 14.14
C LEU A 222 11.50 -10.33 15.44
N LYS A 223 10.33 -10.96 15.35
CA LYS A 223 9.51 -11.35 16.51
C LYS A 223 10.26 -12.26 17.46
N GLU A 224 10.82 -13.36 16.97
CA GLU A 224 11.53 -14.33 17.81
C GLU A 224 12.75 -13.71 18.47
N LEU A 225 13.57 -12.98 17.70
CA LEU A 225 14.76 -12.31 18.24
C LEU A 225 14.43 -11.23 19.27
N SER A 226 13.34 -10.49 19.06
CA SER A 226 12.91 -9.44 19.98
C SER A 226 12.30 -9.98 21.26
N LEU A 227 11.55 -11.09 21.21
CA LEU A 227 11.08 -11.79 22.42
C LEU A 227 12.27 -12.23 23.30
N GLU A 228 13.31 -12.80 22.69
CA GLU A 228 14.53 -13.20 23.40
C GLU A 228 15.22 -11.98 24.05
N TYR A 229 15.44 -10.93 23.27
CA TYR A 229 16.12 -9.71 23.73
C TYR A 229 15.35 -9.02 24.87
N LEU A 230 14.04 -8.80 24.69
CA LEU A 230 13.20 -8.07 25.64
C LEU A 230 13.11 -8.77 26.98
N LYS A 231 12.94 -10.10 26.98
CA LYS A 231 12.92 -10.85 28.22
C LYS A 231 14.24 -10.72 28.98
N ARG A 232 15.38 -10.93 28.32
CA ARG A 232 16.71 -10.79 28.94
C ARG A 232 16.93 -9.38 29.49
N GLU A 233 16.57 -8.34 28.74
CA GLU A 233 16.74 -6.95 29.16
C GLU A 233 15.86 -6.62 30.38
N SER A 234 14.61 -7.10 30.39
CA SER A 234 13.69 -6.90 31.51
C SER A 234 14.19 -7.56 32.80
N GLU A 235 14.73 -8.78 32.72
CA GLU A 235 15.30 -9.49 33.86
C GLU A 235 16.58 -8.81 34.37
N TYR A 236 17.45 -8.35 33.46
CA TYR A 236 18.65 -7.58 33.82
C TYR A 236 18.30 -6.28 34.56
N ILE A 237 17.31 -5.52 34.06
CA ILE A 237 16.86 -4.27 34.70
C ILE A 237 16.28 -4.58 36.09
N SER A 238 15.38 -5.55 36.19
CA SER A 238 14.73 -5.94 37.45
C SER A 238 15.74 -6.41 38.50
N TYR A 239 16.72 -7.23 38.10
CA TYR A 239 17.78 -7.69 38.98
C TYR A 239 18.62 -6.52 39.52
N ASN A 240 19.07 -5.62 38.63
CA ASN A 240 19.91 -4.49 39.03
C ASN A 240 19.14 -3.44 39.85
N GLU A 241 17.87 -3.15 39.54
CA GLU A 241 17.02 -2.29 40.37
C GLU A 241 16.91 -2.84 41.80
N ASN A 242 16.73 -4.15 41.95
CA ASN A 242 16.66 -4.80 43.26
C ASN A 242 18.00 -4.80 44.00
N LYS A 243 19.12 -4.99 43.29
CA LYS A 243 20.47 -4.89 43.85
C LYS A 243 20.78 -3.47 44.34
N ILE A 244 20.52 -2.45 43.52
CA ILE A 244 20.70 -1.04 43.85
C ILE A 244 19.86 -0.64 45.07
N LYS A 245 18.59 -1.06 45.13
CA LYS A 245 17.73 -0.80 46.30
C LYS A 245 18.32 -1.37 47.59
N LYS A 246 18.88 -2.58 47.56
CA LYS A 246 19.54 -3.22 48.72
C LYS A 246 20.84 -2.51 49.09
N GLU A 247 21.68 -2.18 48.12
CA GLU A 247 22.97 -1.51 48.34
C GLU A 247 22.82 -0.05 48.79
N ARG A 248 21.74 0.64 48.41
CA ARG A 248 21.46 2.03 48.82
C ARG A 248 20.93 2.14 50.25
N HIS A 249 20.21 1.13 50.74
CA HIS A 249 19.54 1.21 52.04
C HIS A 249 20.54 1.43 53.19
N THR A 250 21.61 0.63 53.23
CA THR A 250 22.55 0.64 54.37
C THR A 250 23.38 1.93 54.46
N PRO A 251 23.96 2.50 53.38
CA PRO A 251 24.72 3.74 53.46
C PRO A 251 23.82 4.95 53.73
N GLN A 252 22.57 4.92 53.24
CA GLN A 252 21.61 6.02 53.45
C GLN A 252 21.17 6.11 54.92
N GLU A 253 20.91 4.96 55.57
CA GLU A 253 20.62 4.92 57.00
C GLU A 253 21.82 5.40 57.84
N GLU A 254 23.04 4.95 57.50
CA GLU A 254 24.26 5.38 58.18
C GLU A 254 24.47 6.90 58.05
N LEU A 255 24.23 7.46 56.86
CA LEU A 255 24.32 8.90 56.60
C LEU A 255 23.34 9.69 57.47
N ASN A 256 22.07 9.25 57.55
CA ASN A 256 21.04 9.89 58.38
C ASN A 256 21.40 9.87 59.88
N ILE A 257 21.99 8.77 60.37
CA ILE A 257 22.46 8.68 61.76
C ILE A 257 23.61 9.66 62.00
N LEU A 258 24.55 9.75 61.06
CA LEU A 258 25.70 10.66 61.16
C LEU A 258 25.30 12.12 61.05
N GLU A 259 24.29 12.48 60.24
CA GLU A 259 23.75 13.85 60.19
C GLU A 259 23.18 14.27 61.55
N ASN A 260 22.42 13.39 62.21
CA ASN A 260 21.91 13.64 63.55
C ASN A 260 23.04 13.78 64.59
N LYS A 261 24.10 12.98 64.48
CA LYS A 261 25.29 13.10 65.36
C LYS A 261 26.05 14.40 65.11
N LEU A 262 26.23 14.79 63.85
CA LEU A 262 26.89 16.04 63.46
C LEU A 262 26.13 17.26 64.00
N GLN A 263 24.80 17.25 63.92
CA GLN A 263 23.97 18.33 64.46
C GLN A 263 24.20 18.50 65.98
N LYS A 264 24.20 17.39 66.73
CA LYS A 264 24.48 17.41 68.17
C LYS A 264 25.90 17.91 68.49
N ALA A 265 26.91 17.48 67.74
CA ALA A 265 28.29 17.94 67.94
C ALA A 265 28.46 19.44 67.61
N LYS A 266 27.79 19.93 66.56
CA LYS A 266 27.75 21.36 66.22
C LYS A 266 27.04 22.21 67.28
N GLU A 267 25.98 21.71 67.90
CA GLU A 267 25.31 22.40 69.02
C GLU A 267 26.23 22.53 70.25
N ILE A 268 27.13 21.58 70.49
CA ILE A 268 28.14 21.66 71.55
C ILE A 268 29.18 22.73 71.23
N LEU A 269 29.66 22.79 69.99
CA LEU A 269 30.61 23.82 69.54
C LEU A 269 30.03 25.24 69.62
N LEU A 270 28.78 25.44 69.21
CA LEU A 270 28.08 26.73 69.33
C LEU A 270 27.89 27.18 70.80
N LYS A 271 27.78 26.23 71.74
CA LYS A 271 27.77 26.56 73.17
C LYS A 271 29.16 26.96 73.67
N SER A 272 30.22 26.40 73.10
CA SER A 272 31.62 26.71 73.47
C SER A 272 32.10 28.07 72.95
N GLU A 273 31.51 28.65 71.89
CA GLU A 273 31.81 30.04 71.46
C GLU A 273 31.45 31.08 72.53
N LYS A 274 30.51 30.77 73.44
CA LYS A 274 30.22 31.61 74.63
C LYS A 274 31.32 31.56 75.71
N SER A 275 32.34 30.73 75.54
CA SER A 275 33.50 30.67 76.44
C SER A 275 34.46 31.86 76.26
N ASP A 276 34.34 32.62 75.17
CA ASP A 276 35.16 33.83 74.96
C ASP A 276 34.74 34.96 75.92
N GLU A 277 33.44 35.12 76.21
CA GLU A 277 32.95 36.06 77.23
C GLU A 277 33.49 35.72 78.62
N LYS A 278 33.51 34.43 79.00
CA LYS A 278 34.10 33.97 80.27
C LYS A 278 35.62 34.19 80.32
N SER A 279 36.29 34.14 79.17
CA SER A 279 37.73 34.40 79.07
C SER A 279 38.07 35.87 79.27
N GLU A 280 37.21 36.78 78.79
CA GLU A 280 37.32 38.22 79.07
C GLU A 280 37.04 38.54 80.55
N GLU A 281 36.02 37.93 81.15
CA GLU A 281 35.75 38.04 82.59
C GLU A 281 36.94 37.56 83.45
N LEU A 282 37.64 36.50 83.02
CA LEU A 282 38.85 36.01 83.70
C LEU A 282 39.98 37.06 83.65
N ILE A 283 40.17 37.74 82.53
CA ILE A 283 41.18 38.80 82.34
C ILE A 283 40.85 40.01 83.23
N GLU A 284 39.58 40.39 83.35
CA GLU A 284 39.15 41.47 84.25
C GLU A 284 39.39 41.13 85.72
N ILE A 285 39.04 39.90 86.13
CA ILE A 285 39.30 39.41 87.49
C ILE A 285 40.81 39.38 87.77
N GLU A 286 41.64 38.97 86.82
CA GLU A 286 43.11 38.95 86.96
C GLU A 286 43.69 40.37 87.11
N LYS A 287 43.22 41.33 86.32
CA LYS A 287 43.60 42.76 86.48
C LYS A 287 43.21 43.29 87.85
N GLY A 288 42.00 42.99 88.33
CA GLY A 288 41.53 43.39 89.66
C GLY A 288 42.33 42.72 90.80
N LEU A 289 42.75 41.48 90.61
CA LEU A 289 43.59 40.76 91.59
C LEU A 289 45.00 41.38 91.66
N THR A 290 45.53 41.82 90.52
CA THR A 290 46.81 42.51 90.42
C THR A 290 46.77 43.88 91.08
N SER A 291 45.69 44.64 90.91
CA SER A 291 45.51 45.94 91.57
C SER A 291 45.39 45.80 93.09
N ILE A 292 44.58 44.86 93.58
CA ILE A 292 44.42 44.57 95.01
C ILE A 292 45.76 44.17 95.66
N ARG A 293 46.56 43.36 94.97
CA ARG A 293 47.92 43.01 95.43
C ARG A 293 48.85 44.22 95.51
N SER A 294 48.81 45.09 94.51
CA SER A 294 49.62 46.32 94.52
C SER A 294 49.23 47.28 95.66
N GLU A 295 47.94 47.37 95.98
CA GLU A 295 47.43 48.14 97.12
C GLU A 295 47.88 47.52 98.45
N LYS A 296 47.81 46.19 98.58
CA LYS A 296 48.32 45.46 99.74
C LYS A 296 49.80 45.74 99.99
N ASP A 297 50.62 45.65 98.94
CA ASP A 297 52.07 45.89 99.02
C ASP A 297 52.40 47.35 99.36
N ALA A 298 51.56 48.31 98.95
CA ALA A 298 51.71 49.72 99.35
C ALA A 298 51.42 49.90 100.85
N VAL A 299 50.31 49.37 101.34
CA VAL A 299 49.92 49.44 102.76
C VAL A 299 50.94 48.74 103.65
N MET A 300 51.48 47.58 103.25
CA MET A 300 52.54 46.89 104.00
C MET A 300 53.82 47.72 104.12
N ARG A 301 54.22 48.43 103.06
CA ARG A 301 55.39 49.32 103.09
C ARG A 301 55.18 50.50 104.05
N ASP A 302 54.00 51.11 104.04
CA ASP A 302 53.67 52.21 104.94
C ASP A 302 53.61 51.76 106.41
N LEU A 303 53.08 50.56 106.67
CA LEU A 303 53.06 49.96 108.00
C LEU A 303 54.49 49.78 108.55
N GLY A 304 55.39 49.19 107.75
CA GLY A 304 56.79 48.98 108.14
C GLY A 304 57.54 50.29 108.40
N ARG A 305 57.21 51.38 107.69
CA ARG A 305 57.78 52.70 107.93
C ARG A 305 57.35 53.29 109.27
N ILE A 306 56.07 53.18 109.62
CA ILE A 306 55.53 53.68 110.90
C ILE A 306 56.08 52.88 112.08
N GLU A 307 56.19 51.56 111.95
CA GLU A 307 56.81 50.71 112.99
C GLU A 307 58.26 51.11 113.28
N GLY A 308 59.04 51.45 112.24
CA GLY A 308 60.39 51.95 112.39
C GLY A 308 60.47 53.29 113.14
N GLN A 309 59.52 54.19 112.91
CA GLN A 309 59.45 55.48 113.61
C GLN A 309 59.08 55.33 115.09
N ILE A 310 58.14 54.43 115.42
CA ILE A 310 57.77 54.12 116.81
C ILE A 310 58.98 53.57 117.57
N ALA A 311 59.70 52.62 116.98
CA ALA A 311 60.86 52.00 117.62
C ALA A 311 62.02 52.99 117.89
N TYR A 312 62.15 54.04 117.07
CA TYR A 312 63.15 55.08 117.26
C TYR A 312 62.84 55.98 118.47
N GLU A 313 61.59 56.46 118.58
CA GLU A 313 61.18 57.35 119.67
C GLU A 313 61.18 56.66 121.06
N GLU A 314 60.82 55.37 121.12
CA GLU A 314 60.88 54.61 122.38
C GLU A 314 62.31 54.51 122.94
N ARG A 315 63.31 54.30 122.07
CA ARG A 315 64.72 54.23 122.48
C ARG A 315 65.27 55.57 122.96
N ARG A 316 64.78 56.68 122.41
CA ARG A 316 65.23 58.04 122.78
C ARG A 316 64.84 58.36 124.23
N ILE A 317 63.58 58.08 124.60
CA ILE A 317 63.03 58.34 125.94
C ILE A 317 63.73 57.50 127.03
N GLU A 318 64.10 56.26 126.73
CA GLU A 318 64.75 55.36 127.69
C GLU A 318 66.17 55.79 128.06
N LYS A 319 66.89 56.41 127.12
CA LYS A 319 68.27 56.87 127.33
C LYS A 319 68.34 58.06 128.30
N GLU A 320 67.43 59.03 128.17
CA GLU A 320 67.41 60.24 129.00
C GLU A 320 67.04 59.96 130.47
N LYS A 321 66.14 59.00 130.74
CA LYS A 321 65.79 58.58 132.12
C LYS A 321 66.97 57.98 132.89
N ARG A 322 67.99 57.47 132.18
CA ARG A 322 69.14 56.80 132.80
C ARG A 322 70.19 57.80 133.30
N GLU A 323 70.39 58.89 132.58
CA GLU A 323 71.39 59.93 132.90
C GLU A 323 70.99 60.76 134.13
N GLN A 324 69.69 60.95 134.38
CA GLN A 324 69.19 61.74 135.51
C GLN A 324 69.43 61.07 136.88
N LYS A 325 69.51 59.73 136.93
CA LYS A 325 69.73 58.96 138.17
C LYS A 325 71.17 58.97 138.67
N GLU A 326 72.16 59.25 137.81
CA GLU A 326 73.58 59.23 138.20
C GLU A 326 74.03 60.52 138.90
N LEU A 327 73.28 61.63 138.78
CA LEU A 327 73.64 62.92 139.37
C LEU A 327 73.37 63.05 140.88
N GLU A 328 72.42 62.30 141.46
CA GLU A 328 71.97 62.50 142.85
C GLU A 328 72.90 61.92 143.94
N ASN A 329 73.90 61.08 143.61
CA ASN A 329 74.64 60.26 144.61
C ASN A 329 76.16 60.54 144.73
N ARG A 330 76.61 61.80 144.82
CA ARG A 330 78.04 62.14 144.95
C ARG A 330 78.49 62.34 146.42
N THR A 331 79.44 61.54 146.92
CA THR A 331 80.05 61.61 148.27
C THR A 331 81.46 62.24 148.24
N VAL A 332 81.83 63.02 149.28
CA VAL A 332 83.13 63.73 149.39
C VAL A 332 84.19 62.88 150.10
N ASN A 333 85.44 62.92 149.64
CA ASN A 333 86.51 62.02 150.05
C ASN A 333 87.11 62.39 151.42
N PHE A 334 87.18 61.44 152.36
CA PHE A 334 87.61 61.68 153.75
C PHE A 334 89.05 62.24 153.85
N ASN A 335 89.92 61.88 152.91
CA ASN A 335 91.30 62.37 152.88
C ASN A 335 91.39 63.88 152.61
N GLU A 336 90.51 64.41 151.75
CA GLU A 336 90.47 65.85 151.44
C GLU A 336 89.98 66.67 152.64
N LEU A 337 89.09 66.10 153.46
CA LEU A 337 88.63 66.73 154.70
C LEU A 337 89.73 66.78 155.77
N ASN A 338 90.52 65.70 155.87
CA ASN A 338 91.56 65.55 156.88
C ASN A 338 92.78 66.46 156.59
N GLU A 339 93.15 66.62 155.32
CA GLU A 339 94.21 67.56 154.91
C GLU A 339 93.85 69.02 155.25
N ILE A 340 92.59 69.40 155.09
CA ILE A 340 92.12 70.74 155.43
C ILE A 340 92.10 70.93 156.94
N ALA A 341 91.64 69.93 157.71
CA ALA A 341 91.65 69.98 159.17
C ALA A 341 93.07 70.17 159.72
N GLN A 342 94.07 69.45 159.19
CA GLN A 342 95.47 69.62 159.59
C GLN A 342 96.02 71.01 159.23
N LYS A 343 95.69 71.55 158.06
CA LYS A 343 96.10 72.91 157.66
C LYS A 343 95.55 73.98 158.60
N VAL A 344 94.34 73.80 159.12
CA VAL A 344 93.73 74.71 160.09
C VAL A 344 94.39 74.57 161.47
N TYR A 345 94.67 73.35 161.94
CA TYR A 345 95.33 73.15 163.23
C TYR A 345 96.74 73.76 163.29
N ASN A 346 97.55 73.58 162.24
CA ASN A 346 98.90 74.15 162.20
C ASN A 346 98.89 75.69 162.27
N GLN A 347 97.93 76.35 161.62
CA GLN A 347 97.83 77.82 161.68
C GLN A 347 97.31 78.34 163.03
N ILE A 348 96.60 77.50 163.80
CA ILE A 348 96.14 77.84 165.15
C ILE A 348 97.28 77.66 166.17
N ASP A 349 98.12 76.64 166.02
CA ASP A 349 99.24 76.39 166.94
C ASP A 349 100.39 77.40 166.74
N GLU A 350 100.69 77.83 165.51
CA GLU A 350 101.62 78.95 165.25
C GLU A 350 101.16 80.25 165.95
N ALA A 351 99.85 80.49 166.02
CA ALA A 351 99.29 81.67 166.67
C ALA A 351 99.32 81.63 168.21
N LYS A 352 99.54 80.47 168.82
CA LYS A 352 99.61 80.32 170.29
C LYS A 352 100.99 80.61 170.88
N GLU A 353 102.05 80.49 170.09
CA GLU A 353 103.43 80.72 170.56
C GLU A 353 103.85 82.20 170.48
N GLN A 354 103.04 83.05 169.85
CA GLN A 354 103.36 84.46 169.63
C GLN A 354 102.49 85.36 170.55
N ASP A 355 103.15 86.11 171.44
CA ASP A 355 102.52 87.03 172.42
C ASP A 355 102.14 88.42 171.83
N ASP A 356 102.02 88.52 170.50
CA ASP A 356 101.62 89.76 169.79
C ASP A 356 100.17 89.66 169.25
N LEU A 357 99.29 90.50 169.78
CA LEU A 357 97.86 90.56 169.45
C LEU A 357 97.58 90.88 167.96
N SER A 358 98.56 91.41 167.24
CA SER A 358 98.45 91.77 165.83
C SER A 358 98.52 90.55 164.90
N GLU A 359 99.21 89.49 165.31
CA GLU A 359 99.50 88.33 164.47
C GLU A 359 98.34 87.32 164.45
N VAL A 360 97.64 87.18 165.58
CA VAL A 360 96.45 86.32 165.78
C VAL A 360 95.27 86.69 164.87
N LYS A 361 95.12 87.97 164.53
CA LYS A 361 94.03 88.43 163.65
C LYS A 361 94.28 88.01 162.20
N SER A 362 95.54 87.96 161.77
CA SER A 362 95.92 87.57 160.40
C SER A 362 95.76 86.06 160.13
N THR A 363 95.87 85.23 161.16
CA THR A 363 95.67 83.78 161.07
C THR A 363 94.19 83.43 161.00
N LEU A 364 93.32 84.14 161.72
CA LEU A 364 91.86 83.96 161.61
C LEU A 364 91.33 84.26 160.19
N GLU A 365 91.85 85.28 159.51
CA GLU A 365 91.45 85.59 158.13
C GLU A 365 91.94 84.54 157.13
N ARG A 366 93.14 83.96 157.33
CA ARG A 366 93.67 82.87 156.51
C ARG A 366 92.89 81.57 156.67
N VAL A 367 92.43 81.24 157.88
CA VAL A 367 91.58 80.07 158.10
C VAL A 367 90.21 80.24 157.42
N GLY A 368 89.66 81.46 157.41
CA GLY A 368 88.39 81.76 156.77
C GLY A 368 88.38 81.60 155.23
N SER A 369 89.48 81.90 154.55
CA SER A 369 89.57 81.76 153.09
C SER A 369 89.64 80.28 152.65
N ILE A 370 90.36 79.45 153.40
CA ILE A 370 90.54 78.02 153.09
C ILE A 370 89.20 77.26 153.06
N ILE A 371 88.26 77.60 153.94
CA ILE A 371 86.94 76.93 154.00
C ILE A 371 86.04 77.33 152.83
N LYS A 372 86.15 78.58 152.34
CA LYS A 372 85.24 79.12 151.31
C LYS A 372 85.52 78.54 149.92
N ASP A 373 86.79 78.33 149.57
CA ASP A 373 87.17 77.76 148.27
C ASP A 373 86.72 76.30 148.12
N PHE A 374 86.72 75.53 149.21
CA PHE A 374 86.32 74.12 149.21
C PHE A 374 84.84 73.89 148.83
N ILE A 375 83.93 74.76 149.28
CA ILE A 375 82.49 74.61 149.04
C ILE A 375 82.12 74.94 147.58
N SER A 376 82.75 75.97 147.01
CA SER A 376 82.42 76.44 145.65
C SER A 376 82.82 75.44 144.55
N THR A 377 83.90 74.69 144.76
CA THR A 377 84.44 73.74 143.78
C THR A 377 83.61 72.46 143.69
N THR A 378 82.86 72.12 144.74
CA THR A 378 82.23 70.79 144.88
C THR A 378 80.78 70.73 144.39
N PHE A 379 80.02 71.84 144.39
CA PHE A 379 78.54 71.78 144.26
C PHE A 379 77.87 72.63 143.15
N SER A 380 78.59 73.19 142.16
CA SER A 380 77.94 74.05 141.15
C SER A 380 77.98 73.48 139.72
N ARG A 381 76.88 72.84 139.29
CA ARG A 381 76.37 72.84 137.89
C ARG A 381 74.96 72.21 137.80
N GLU A 382 73.93 73.04 137.80
CA GLU A 382 72.57 72.67 137.33
C GLU A 382 72.40 73.05 135.85
N LYS A 383 71.75 72.19 135.05
CA LYS A 383 71.11 72.55 133.77
C LYS A 383 69.88 71.67 133.49
N ASP A 384 68.78 72.35 133.14
CA ASP A 384 67.43 71.88 132.80
C ASP A 384 67.32 70.76 131.75
N THR A 385 66.35 69.84 131.95
CA THR A 385 65.73 69.00 130.90
C THR A 385 64.27 68.66 131.27
N ARG A 386 63.31 68.96 130.37
CA ARG A 386 61.91 68.47 130.40
C ARG A 386 61.66 67.65 129.13
N VAL A 387 61.00 66.49 129.27
CA VAL A 387 60.75 65.45 128.24
C VAL A 387 59.38 65.66 127.54
N ASP A 388 59.26 65.34 126.25
CA ASP A 388 58.06 65.50 125.40
C ASP A 388 57.45 64.14 124.97
N GLU A 389 56.40 63.64 125.66
CA GLU A 389 55.82 62.27 125.46
C GLU A 389 54.71 62.19 124.37
N ASN A 390 54.33 63.29 123.73
CA ASN A 390 53.16 63.34 122.83
C ASN A 390 53.38 62.77 121.41
N GLU A 391 54.60 62.79 120.87
CA GLU A 391 54.90 62.28 119.52
C GLU A 391 54.66 60.78 119.39
N LEU A 392 54.97 60.01 120.45
CA LEU A 392 54.88 58.55 120.44
C LEU A 392 53.43 58.05 120.31
N LYS A 393 52.45 58.79 120.85
CA LYS A 393 51.03 58.39 120.86
C LYS A 393 50.39 58.51 119.47
N ASN A 394 50.76 59.54 118.70
CA ASN A 394 50.24 59.78 117.35
C ASN A 394 50.75 58.76 116.31
N LEU A 395 51.94 58.21 116.50
CA LEU A 395 52.46 57.16 115.63
C LEU A 395 51.74 55.82 115.85
N LYS A 396 51.38 55.49 117.10
CA LYS A 396 50.66 54.26 117.43
C LYS A 396 49.23 54.23 116.87
N SER A 397 48.52 55.36 116.80
CA SER A 397 47.17 55.39 116.20
C SER A 397 47.20 55.16 114.69
N LYS A 398 48.13 55.80 113.97
CA LYS A 398 48.30 55.61 112.52
C LYS A 398 48.64 54.16 112.13
N LYS A 399 49.36 53.44 113.00
CA LYS A 399 49.62 52.01 112.81
C LYS A 399 48.33 51.19 112.79
N SER A 400 47.46 51.42 113.78
CA SER A 400 46.18 50.69 113.90
C SER A 400 45.26 50.90 112.68
N GLU A 401 45.23 52.11 112.12
CA GLU A 401 44.43 52.42 110.91
C GLU A 401 44.95 51.69 109.66
N LEU A 402 46.26 51.49 109.54
CA LEU A 402 46.86 50.76 108.42
C LEU A 402 46.69 49.24 108.56
N ASP A 403 46.71 48.71 109.78
CA ASP A 403 46.44 47.29 110.05
C ASP A 403 45.00 46.88 109.67
N GLU A 404 44.02 47.73 109.95
CA GLU A 404 42.61 47.49 109.59
C GLU A 404 42.42 47.46 108.05
N LYS A 405 43.01 48.44 107.34
CA LYS A 405 43.02 48.47 105.86
C LYS A 405 43.69 47.23 105.25
N LEU A 406 44.77 46.73 105.86
CA LEU A 406 45.45 45.53 105.39
C LEU A 406 44.57 44.27 105.49
N SER A 407 43.77 44.17 106.55
CA SER A 407 42.82 43.07 106.76
C SER A 407 41.74 43.06 105.68
N ASP A 408 41.14 44.22 105.37
CA ASP A 408 40.09 44.34 104.35
C ASP A 408 40.60 43.98 102.95
N ILE A 409 41.77 44.49 102.58
CA ILE A 409 42.42 44.17 101.29
C ILE A 409 42.71 42.67 101.18
N SER A 410 43.14 42.02 102.28
CA SER A 410 43.45 40.59 102.30
C SER A 410 42.20 39.70 102.15
N GLN A 411 41.06 40.10 102.72
CA GLN A 411 39.78 39.40 102.51
C GLN A 411 39.30 39.54 101.05
N ASN A 412 39.41 40.75 100.48
CA ASN A 412 39.07 41.00 99.09
C ASN A 412 39.94 40.14 98.15
N GLU A 413 41.25 40.05 98.39
CA GLU A 413 42.16 39.19 97.62
C GLU A 413 41.75 37.71 97.65
N SER A 414 41.33 37.19 98.82
CA SER A 414 40.88 35.80 98.96
C SER A 414 39.59 35.53 98.15
N SER A 415 38.64 36.46 98.16
CA SER A 415 37.38 36.34 97.42
C SER A 415 37.61 36.33 95.89
N TYR A 416 38.50 37.18 95.38
CA TYR A 416 38.86 37.25 93.97
C TYR A 416 39.61 36.00 93.51
N ASN A 417 40.52 35.45 94.34
CA ASN A 417 41.21 34.19 94.02
C ASN A 417 40.25 33.00 93.90
N LYS A 418 39.21 32.92 94.75
CA LYS A 418 38.19 31.86 94.64
C LYS A 418 37.43 31.96 93.32
N LYS A 419 36.98 33.17 92.96
CA LYS A 419 36.30 33.43 91.68
C LYS A 419 37.19 33.08 90.48
N TYR A 420 38.45 33.51 90.49
CA TYR A 420 39.44 33.19 89.45
C TYR A 420 39.62 31.68 89.28
N SER A 421 39.79 30.93 90.38
CA SER A 421 40.00 29.48 90.32
C SER A 421 38.79 28.68 89.83
N ALA A 422 37.57 29.14 90.16
CA ALA A 422 36.34 28.51 89.69
C ALA A 422 36.14 28.74 88.19
N LEU A 423 36.28 30.00 87.75
CA LEU A 423 36.12 30.37 86.34
C LEU A 423 37.20 29.72 85.45
N LYS A 424 38.44 29.61 85.94
CA LYS A 424 39.53 28.92 85.22
C LYS A 424 39.21 27.43 84.98
N LYS A 425 38.70 26.72 85.98
CA LYS A 425 38.33 25.30 85.85
C LYS A 425 37.16 25.09 84.88
N GLU A 426 36.22 26.03 84.86
CA GLU A 426 35.10 26.00 83.93
C GLU A 426 35.56 26.19 82.48
N ILE A 427 36.47 27.16 82.23
CA ILE A 427 37.08 27.39 80.91
C ILE A 427 37.92 26.20 80.45
N GLU A 428 38.69 25.56 81.34
CA GLU A 428 39.48 24.36 80.98
C GLU A 428 38.57 23.19 80.57
N LYS A 429 37.47 22.97 81.29
CA LYS A 429 36.48 21.94 80.94
C LYS A 429 35.78 22.25 79.62
N ASP A 430 35.33 23.49 79.42
CA ASP A 430 34.67 23.93 78.17
C ASP A 430 35.63 23.78 76.96
N LYS A 431 36.95 24.00 77.15
CA LYS A 431 37.98 23.80 76.11
C LYS A 431 38.22 22.33 75.75
N ASP A 432 38.23 21.44 76.73
CA ASP A 432 38.41 20.01 76.48
C ASP A 432 37.16 19.42 75.79
N ASP A 433 35.96 19.78 76.26
CA ASP A 433 34.69 19.40 75.62
C ASP A 433 34.60 19.94 74.17
N SER A 434 35.11 21.15 73.93
CA SER A 434 35.18 21.75 72.58
C SER A 434 36.14 21.00 71.65
N ARG A 435 37.34 20.64 72.13
CA ARG A 435 38.33 19.87 71.35
C ARG A 435 37.84 18.47 70.98
N ASP A 436 37.16 17.79 71.90
CA ASP A 436 36.59 16.47 71.62
C ASP A 436 35.42 16.56 70.64
N ALA A 437 34.57 17.58 70.76
CA ALA A 437 33.53 17.87 69.78
C ALA A 437 34.10 18.20 68.39
N GLU A 438 35.19 18.98 68.30
CA GLU A 438 35.88 19.26 67.02
C GLU A 438 36.37 17.96 66.37
N ARG A 439 37.05 17.08 67.14
CA ARG A 439 37.53 15.78 66.65
C ARG A 439 36.38 14.90 66.15
N GLU A 440 35.28 14.83 66.89
CA GLU A 440 34.08 14.10 66.46
C GLU A 440 33.49 14.69 65.19
N VAL A 441 33.41 16.02 65.06
CA VAL A 441 32.95 16.69 63.84
C VAL A 441 33.82 16.31 62.64
N PHE A 442 35.16 16.37 62.76
CA PHE A 442 36.05 15.97 61.67
C PHE A 442 35.90 14.50 61.29
N ALA A 443 35.80 13.60 62.26
CA ALA A 443 35.59 12.17 62.01
C ALA A 443 34.25 11.89 61.30
N ILE A 444 33.17 12.54 61.76
CA ILE A 444 31.84 12.42 61.15
C ILE A 444 31.84 12.99 59.74
N MET A 445 32.47 14.15 59.51
CA MET A 445 32.56 14.77 58.18
C MET A 445 33.35 13.89 57.20
N SER A 446 34.44 13.25 57.65
CA SER A 446 35.19 12.30 56.82
C SER A 446 34.32 11.12 56.41
N ARG A 447 33.61 10.49 57.36
CA ARG A 447 32.73 9.37 57.08
C ARG A 447 31.53 9.75 56.20
N GLN A 448 30.95 10.94 56.39
CA GLN A 448 29.91 11.47 55.51
C GLN A 448 30.41 11.68 54.08
N SER A 449 31.64 12.15 53.90
CA SER A 449 32.25 12.30 52.58
C SER A 449 32.42 10.95 51.87
N GLU A 450 32.91 9.93 52.59
CA GLU A 450 32.99 8.56 52.07
C GLU A 450 31.62 8.00 51.66
N LEU A 451 30.62 8.11 52.54
CA LEU A 451 29.27 7.62 52.28
C LEU A 451 28.60 8.37 51.12
N ARG A 452 28.79 9.70 51.01
CA ARG A 452 28.35 10.47 49.85
C ARG A 452 29.05 10.02 48.57
N GLY A 453 30.33 9.66 48.64
CA GLY A 453 31.06 9.07 47.51
C GLY A 453 30.49 7.72 47.08
N VAL A 454 30.09 6.86 48.03
CA VAL A 454 29.43 5.57 47.75
C VAL A 454 28.04 5.80 47.17
N LEU A 455 27.22 6.66 47.80
CA LEU A 455 25.89 7.01 47.31
C LEU A 455 25.94 7.64 45.91
N GLY A 456 26.92 8.50 45.63
CA GLY A 456 27.10 9.07 44.28
C GLY A 456 27.45 8.02 43.22
N LYS A 457 28.17 6.95 43.56
CA LYS A 457 28.37 5.79 42.65
C LYS A 457 27.08 4.99 42.46
N ILE A 458 26.30 4.81 43.52
CA ILE A 458 25.02 4.12 43.42
C ILE A 458 24.04 4.93 42.57
N GLU A 459 23.97 6.26 42.75
CA GLU A 459 23.15 7.17 41.95
C GLU A 459 23.55 7.16 40.46
N SER A 460 24.85 7.07 40.15
CA SER A 460 25.29 6.95 38.76
C SER A 460 24.88 5.61 38.14
N THR A 461 24.94 4.51 38.90
CA THR A 461 24.43 3.20 38.45
C THR A 461 22.91 3.19 38.33
N GLU A 462 22.19 3.85 39.23
CA GLU A 462 20.72 4.00 39.19
C GLU A 462 20.29 4.78 37.95
N SER A 463 20.97 5.88 37.65
CA SER A 463 20.75 6.66 36.42
C SER A 463 21.02 5.83 35.16
N ALA A 464 22.10 5.05 35.12
CA ALA A 464 22.40 4.16 33.99
C ALA A 464 21.32 3.09 33.78
N ILE A 465 20.79 2.49 34.86
CA ILE A 465 19.68 1.52 34.78
C ILE A 465 18.37 2.21 34.40
N SER A 466 18.11 3.42 34.88
CA SER A 466 16.95 4.22 34.48
C SER A 466 16.95 4.50 32.99
N HIS A 467 18.09 4.90 32.42
CA HIS A 467 18.23 5.08 30.97
C HIS A 467 18.07 3.77 30.19
N ALA A 468 18.62 2.66 30.70
CA ALA A 468 18.41 1.35 30.09
C ALA A 468 16.93 0.94 30.07
N LYS A 469 16.17 1.32 31.10
CA LYS A 469 14.72 1.10 31.18
C LYS A 469 13.93 1.95 30.18
N GLU A 470 14.26 3.23 30.07
CA GLU A 470 13.67 4.11 29.05
C GLU A 470 13.96 3.60 27.62
N ASP A 471 15.19 3.15 27.37
CA ASP A 471 15.60 2.55 26.12
C ASP A 471 14.84 1.24 25.84
N PHE A 472 14.65 0.40 26.86
CA PHE A 472 13.86 -0.83 26.79
C PHE A 472 12.39 -0.53 26.45
N GLU A 473 11.76 0.44 27.11
CA GLU A 473 10.36 0.82 26.84
C GLU A 473 10.20 1.36 25.43
N ARG A 474 11.16 2.15 24.94
CA ARG A 474 11.17 2.64 23.56
C ARG A 474 11.31 1.50 22.56
N GLU A 475 12.25 0.59 22.78
CA GLU A 475 12.48 -0.57 21.92
C GLU A 475 11.25 -1.49 21.88
N LEU A 476 10.59 -1.72 23.03
CA LEU A 476 9.35 -2.47 23.13
C LEU A 476 8.24 -1.84 22.27
N GLN A 477 8.08 -0.51 22.34
CA GLN A 477 7.10 0.21 21.55
C GLN A 477 7.40 0.13 20.05
N GLU A 478 8.64 0.36 19.63
CA GLU A 478 9.07 0.26 18.23
C GLU A 478 8.80 -1.12 17.64
N VAL A 479 9.19 -2.17 18.36
CA VAL A 479 8.98 -3.55 17.90
C VAL A 479 7.49 -3.91 17.89
N ALA A 480 6.71 -3.46 18.89
CA ALA A 480 5.28 -3.70 18.92
C ALA A 480 4.53 -3.05 17.74
N ILE A 481 5.02 -1.92 17.22
CA ILE A 481 4.46 -1.29 16.02
C ILE A 481 4.77 -2.12 14.76
N LEU A 482 5.99 -2.67 14.66
CA LEU A 482 6.45 -3.39 13.47
C LEU A 482 5.93 -4.84 13.37
N VAL A 483 5.82 -5.52 14.51
CA VAL A 483 5.53 -6.97 14.60
C VAL A 483 4.15 -7.23 15.21
N GLY A 484 3.56 -6.25 15.89
CA GLY A 484 2.25 -6.35 16.54
C GLY A 484 2.32 -6.74 18.02
N ARG A 485 1.14 -6.95 18.62
CA ARG A 485 0.96 -7.15 20.08
C ARG A 485 1.59 -8.44 20.63
N ALA A 486 1.92 -9.41 19.78
CA ALA A 486 2.46 -10.69 20.23
C ALA A 486 3.81 -10.54 20.97
N VAL A 487 4.55 -9.46 20.70
CA VAL A 487 5.83 -9.17 21.36
C VAL A 487 5.64 -8.66 22.80
N LEU A 488 4.46 -8.16 23.15
CA LEU A 488 4.14 -7.72 24.52
C LEU A 488 4.08 -8.90 25.51
N ASP A 489 3.98 -10.14 25.02
CA ASP A 489 3.96 -11.36 25.82
C ASP A 489 5.38 -11.89 26.11
N TYR A 490 6.39 -11.02 26.05
CA TYR A 490 7.80 -11.37 26.25
C TYR A 490 8.07 -11.95 27.65
N GLU A 491 7.28 -11.60 28.67
CA GLU A 491 7.43 -12.11 30.04
C GLU A 491 7.19 -13.63 30.13
N ASN A 492 6.28 -14.15 29.30
CA ASN A 492 5.94 -15.58 29.28
C ASN A 492 6.83 -16.40 28.32
N HIS A 493 7.71 -15.75 27.57
CA HIS A 493 8.61 -16.44 26.65
C HIS A 493 9.65 -17.24 27.44
N ASP A 494 9.75 -18.56 27.28
CA ASP A 494 10.74 -19.36 28.03
C ASP A 494 12.11 -19.28 27.35
N LEU A 495 13.13 -18.91 28.13
CA LEU A 495 14.52 -18.83 27.65
C LEU A 495 15.33 -20.08 28.01
N GLY A 496 14.85 -20.88 28.98
CA GLY A 496 15.61 -22.00 29.52
C GLY A 496 16.91 -21.60 30.25
N VAL A 497 17.03 -20.34 30.69
CA VAL A 497 18.20 -19.78 31.37
C VAL A 497 17.75 -19.12 32.67
N ASP A 498 18.54 -19.26 33.73
CA ASP A 498 18.26 -18.66 35.04
C ASP A 498 18.52 -17.13 35.04
N THR A 499 17.76 -16.41 35.85
CA THR A 499 17.84 -14.94 36.00
C THR A 499 19.23 -14.44 36.43
N GLU A 500 19.96 -15.22 37.24
CA GLU A 500 21.32 -14.87 37.66
C GLU A 500 22.35 -15.01 36.52
N GLU A 501 22.16 -15.97 35.61
CA GLU A 501 23.04 -16.11 34.44
C GLU A 501 22.81 -14.96 33.45
N ILE A 502 21.56 -14.54 33.27
CA ILE A 502 21.19 -13.39 32.42
C ILE A 502 21.76 -12.09 33.00
N ALA A 503 21.66 -11.91 34.32
CA ALA A 503 22.18 -10.71 34.98
C ALA A 503 23.72 -10.58 34.91
N ASN A 504 24.44 -11.70 34.79
CA ASN A 504 25.90 -11.74 34.73
C ASN A 504 26.45 -11.87 33.30
N GLU A 505 25.59 -11.93 32.28
CA GLU A 505 26.01 -11.96 30.88
C GLU A 505 26.77 -10.67 30.49
N GLU A 506 27.84 -10.80 29.68
CA GLU A 506 28.52 -9.62 29.15
C GLU A 506 27.56 -8.77 28.31
N ARG A 507 27.51 -7.46 28.58
CA ARG A 507 26.64 -6.52 27.85
C ARG A 507 26.92 -6.48 26.34
N SER A 508 28.13 -6.84 25.91
CA SER A 508 28.51 -6.97 24.50
C SER A 508 27.58 -7.92 23.72
N ILE A 509 27.19 -9.04 24.32
CA ILE A 509 26.34 -10.08 23.70
C ILE A 509 24.92 -9.53 23.51
N GLN A 510 24.41 -8.83 24.51
CA GLN A 510 23.08 -8.22 24.46
C GLN A 510 23.03 -7.06 23.45
N GLU A 511 24.10 -6.27 23.34
CA GLU A 511 24.25 -5.28 22.28
C GLU A 511 24.30 -5.91 20.87
N GLU A 512 24.94 -7.07 20.71
CA GLU A 512 24.92 -7.80 19.44
C GLU A 512 23.50 -8.24 19.05
N ARG A 513 22.70 -8.74 20.01
CA ARG A 513 21.28 -9.06 19.78
C ARG A 513 20.52 -7.80 19.33
N ARG A 514 20.69 -6.69 20.04
CA ARG A 514 20.07 -5.39 19.66
C ARG A 514 20.46 -4.95 18.25
N ARG A 515 21.75 -5.04 17.87
CA ARG A 515 22.22 -4.71 16.51
C ARG A 515 21.61 -5.61 15.44
N LYS A 516 21.36 -6.89 15.73
CA LYS A 516 20.68 -7.80 14.80
C LYS A 516 19.22 -7.38 14.60
N ILE A 517 18.51 -7.09 15.69
CA ILE A 517 17.14 -6.55 15.67
C ILE A 517 17.10 -5.26 14.85
N GLU A 518 18.00 -4.31 15.12
CA GLU A 518 18.06 -3.02 14.43
C GLU A 518 18.32 -3.14 12.93
N LYS A 519 19.20 -4.06 12.51
CA LYS A 519 19.41 -4.39 11.08
C LYS A 519 18.15 -4.92 10.40
N ILE A 520 17.36 -5.75 11.09
CA ILE A 520 16.12 -6.29 10.55
C ILE A 520 15.03 -5.21 10.54
N LYS A 521 14.95 -4.35 11.57
CA LYS A 521 14.05 -3.18 11.59
C LYS A 521 14.29 -2.28 10.38
N ILE A 522 15.54 -1.88 10.12
CA ILE A 522 15.91 -1.03 8.97
C ILE A 522 15.48 -1.68 7.65
N ARG A 523 15.77 -2.98 7.48
CA ARG A 523 15.34 -3.71 6.26
C ARG A 523 13.82 -3.72 6.12
N LEU A 524 13.07 -3.95 7.20
CA LEU A 524 11.61 -3.96 7.17
C LEU A 524 11.03 -2.58 6.82
N GLU A 525 11.63 -1.49 7.30
CA GLU A 525 11.26 -0.13 6.92
C GLU A 525 11.54 0.13 5.42
N GLU A 526 12.68 -0.34 4.89
CA GLU A 526 13.00 -0.26 3.46
C GLU A 526 11.99 -1.03 2.58
N PHE A 527 11.43 -2.13 3.08
CA PHE A 527 10.39 -2.90 2.35
C PHE A 527 9.03 -2.19 2.32
N GLY A 528 8.78 -1.25 3.24
CA GLY A 528 7.56 -0.42 3.29
C GLY A 528 6.33 -1.13 3.86
N GLY A 529 5.57 -0.44 4.71
CA GLY A 529 4.38 -0.96 5.42
C GLY A 529 3.09 -1.04 4.61
N GLY A 530 3.16 -1.16 3.28
CA GLY A 530 1.99 -1.16 2.40
C GLY A 530 1.19 -2.47 2.44
N SER A 531 -0.12 -2.38 2.17
CA SER A 531 -1.13 -3.46 2.14
C SER A 531 -0.77 -4.63 1.21
N GLY A 532 0.17 -5.48 1.63
CA GLY A 532 0.66 -6.59 0.81
C GLY A 532 -0.39 -7.66 0.49
N GLU A 533 -1.46 -7.75 1.29
CA GLU A 533 -2.56 -8.69 1.04
C GLU A 533 -3.34 -8.37 -0.25
N GLU A 534 -3.52 -7.09 -0.56
CA GLU A 534 -4.21 -6.64 -1.77
C GLU A 534 -3.36 -6.96 -3.02
N THR A 535 -2.06 -6.67 -2.97
CA THR A 535 -1.13 -7.01 -4.05
C THR A 535 -0.99 -8.53 -4.26
N MET A 536 -1.03 -9.33 -3.19
CA MET A 536 -1.02 -10.79 -3.31
C MET A 536 -2.30 -11.32 -3.96
N LYS A 537 -3.46 -10.75 -3.64
CA LYS A 537 -4.74 -11.10 -4.29
C LYS A 537 -4.72 -10.70 -5.76
N GLU A 538 -4.30 -9.48 -6.06
CA GLU A 538 -4.20 -8.98 -7.44
C GLU A 538 -3.25 -9.82 -8.29
N TYR A 539 -2.10 -10.24 -7.75
CA TYR A 539 -1.18 -11.15 -8.44
C TYR A 539 -1.83 -12.50 -8.76
N LYS A 540 -2.55 -13.09 -7.80
CA LYS A 540 -3.25 -14.37 -8.00
C LYS A 540 -4.32 -14.24 -9.08
N GLU A 541 -5.18 -13.24 -9.00
CA GLU A 541 -6.23 -12.99 -9.98
C GLU A 541 -5.65 -12.75 -11.39
N ALA A 542 -4.58 -11.96 -11.49
CA ALA A 542 -3.91 -11.70 -12.76
C ALA A 542 -3.25 -12.96 -13.35
N ALA A 543 -2.63 -13.79 -12.51
CA ALA A 543 -2.01 -15.04 -12.93
C ALA A 543 -3.04 -16.08 -13.39
N GLU A 544 -4.13 -16.26 -12.64
CA GLU A 544 -5.26 -17.12 -13.01
C GLU A 544 -5.88 -16.67 -14.34
N ARG A 545 -5.99 -15.35 -14.55
CA ARG A 545 -6.47 -14.79 -15.82
C ARG A 545 -5.53 -15.10 -16.99
N ASP A 546 -4.20 -14.98 -16.84
CA ASP A 546 -3.27 -15.33 -17.92
C ASP A 546 -3.32 -16.83 -18.26
N GLU A 547 -3.44 -17.69 -17.25
CA GLU A 547 -3.58 -19.13 -17.43
C GLU A 547 -4.87 -19.48 -18.18
N PHE A 548 -5.99 -18.84 -17.81
CA PHE A 548 -7.26 -18.98 -18.51
C PHE A 548 -7.17 -18.55 -19.98
N LEU A 549 -6.60 -17.37 -20.27
CA LEU A 549 -6.42 -16.89 -21.65
C LEU A 549 -5.48 -17.82 -22.46
N GLY A 550 -4.49 -18.44 -21.82
CA GLY A 550 -3.63 -19.44 -22.44
C GLY A 550 -4.39 -20.71 -22.85
N CYS A 551 -5.32 -21.18 -22.02
CA CYS A 551 -6.16 -22.33 -22.35
C CYS A 551 -7.13 -22.00 -23.50
N GLU A 552 -7.75 -20.82 -23.48
CA GLU A 552 -8.67 -20.37 -24.54
C GLU A 552 -7.99 -20.27 -25.91
N ILE A 553 -6.75 -19.76 -25.97
CA ILE A 553 -5.96 -19.74 -27.21
C ILE A 553 -5.80 -21.17 -27.76
N ALA A 554 -5.41 -22.12 -26.91
CA ALA A 554 -5.18 -23.50 -27.33
C ALA A 554 -6.46 -24.17 -27.88
N ASP A 555 -7.63 -23.83 -27.33
CA ASP A 555 -8.91 -24.36 -27.81
C ASP A 555 -9.39 -23.68 -29.10
N LEU A 556 -9.14 -22.37 -29.26
CA LEU A 556 -9.38 -21.66 -30.52
C LEU A 556 -8.45 -22.16 -31.64
N GLU A 557 -7.20 -22.48 -31.35
CA GLU A 557 -6.26 -23.06 -32.32
C GLU A 557 -6.73 -24.42 -32.84
N LYS A 558 -7.16 -25.32 -31.94
CA LYS A 558 -7.77 -26.62 -32.33
C LYS A 558 -9.02 -26.43 -33.19
N SER A 559 -9.84 -25.43 -32.86
CA SER A 559 -11.05 -25.11 -33.62
C SER A 559 -10.71 -24.57 -35.02
N ALA A 560 -9.69 -23.74 -35.13
CA ALA A 560 -9.17 -23.23 -36.40
C ALA A 560 -8.61 -24.37 -37.27
N GLU A 561 -7.86 -25.31 -36.69
CA GLU A 561 -7.36 -26.50 -37.39
C GLU A 561 -8.52 -27.36 -37.92
N SER A 562 -9.52 -27.63 -37.09
CA SER A 562 -10.71 -28.38 -37.49
C SER A 562 -11.49 -27.70 -38.65
N LEU A 563 -11.56 -26.37 -38.65
CA LEU A 563 -12.18 -25.60 -39.74
C LEU A 563 -11.36 -25.66 -41.03
N LYS A 564 -10.02 -25.63 -40.95
CA LYS A 564 -9.13 -25.79 -42.10
C LYS A 564 -9.31 -27.15 -42.76
N ASP A 565 -9.36 -28.21 -41.95
CA ASP A 565 -9.60 -29.58 -42.44
C ASP A 565 -10.97 -29.71 -43.10
N LEU A 566 -12.02 -29.16 -42.49
CA LEU A 566 -13.37 -29.17 -43.07
C LEU A 566 -13.43 -28.45 -44.42
N ILE A 567 -12.76 -27.29 -44.55
CA ILE A 567 -12.69 -26.54 -45.81
C ILE A 567 -12.02 -27.39 -46.90
N LYS A 568 -10.92 -28.07 -46.56
CA LYS A 568 -10.20 -28.95 -47.48
C LYS A 568 -11.06 -30.13 -47.94
N ASP A 569 -11.73 -30.79 -47.01
CA ASP A 569 -12.65 -31.90 -47.30
C ASP A 569 -13.81 -31.48 -48.22
N LEU A 570 -14.36 -30.28 -48.01
CA LEU A 570 -15.41 -29.73 -48.87
C LEU A 570 -14.90 -29.43 -50.29
N GLU A 571 -13.67 -28.95 -50.41
CA GLU A 571 -13.04 -28.64 -51.70
C GLU A 571 -12.73 -29.89 -52.52
N GLU A 572 -12.22 -30.94 -51.88
CA GLU A 572 -12.01 -32.24 -52.51
C GLU A 572 -13.34 -32.87 -52.97
N LYS A 573 -14.38 -32.81 -52.14
CA LYS A 573 -15.73 -33.28 -52.50
C LYS A 573 -16.33 -32.50 -53.67
N LEU A 574 -16.23 -31.16 -53.65
CA LEU A 574 -16.69 -30.28 -54.70
C LEU A 574 -16.05 -30.63 -56.05
N SER A 575 -14.72 -30.73 -56.09
CA SER A 575 -13.99 -31.03 -57.33
C SER A 575 -14.32 -32.42 -57.90
N THR A 576 -14.50 -33.41 -57.04
CA THR A 576 -14.84 -34.79 -57.43
C THR A 576 -16.26 -34.87 -58.00
N GLN A 577 -17.24 -34.27 -57.31
CA GLN A 577 -18.62 -34.27 -57.77
C GLN A 577 -18.81 -33.41 -59.03
N PHE A 578 -18.09 -32.30 -59.16
CA PHE A 578 -18.12 -31.46 -60.35
C PHE A 578 -17.60 -32.19 -61.61
N LYS A 579 -16.46 -32.87 -61.51
CA LYS A 579 -15.90 -33.66 -62.63
C LYS A 579 -16.86 -34.78 -63.06
N SER A 580 -17.37 -35.55 -62.11
CA SER A 580 -18.37 -36.61 -62.39
C SER A 580 -19.67 -36.04 -62.97
N GLY A 581 -20.07 -34.85 -62.52
CA GLY A 581 -21.24 -34.13 -63.04
C GLY A 581 -21.07 -33.72 -64.49
N ILE A 582 -19.92 -33.15 -64.87
CA ILE A 582 -19.63 -32.76 -66.27
C ILE A 582 -19.65 -33.98 -67.20
N GLU A 583 -19.10 -35.12 -66.78
CA GLU A 583 -19.12 -36.35 -67.59
C GLU A 583 -20.57 -36.81 -67.88
N LYS A 584 -21.45 -36.74 -66.88
CA LYS A 584 -22.89 -37.05 -67.05
C LYS A 584 -23.58 -36.04 -67.95
N ILE A 585 -23.33 -34.73 -67.77
CA ILE A 585 -23.92 -33.68 -68.61
C ILE A 585 -23.48 -33.87 -70.06
N ASN A 586 -22.20 -34.16 -70.31
CA ASN A 586 -21.68 -34.38 -71.66
C ASN A 586 -22.35 -35.55 -72.37
N ARG A 587 -22.62 -36.65 -71.65
CA ARG A 587 -23.34 -37.81 -72.20
C ARG A 587 -24.76 -37.43 -72.64
N GLU A 588 -25.52 -36.77 -71.77
CA GLU A 588 -26.90 -36.38 -72.11
C GLU A 588 -26.95 -35.23 -73.12
N PHE A 589 -25.97 -34.33 -73.09
CA PHE A 589 -25.87 -33.24 -74.07
C PHE A 589 -25.64 -33.79 -75.47
N GLN A 590 -24.75 -34.77 -75.63
CA GLN A 590 -24.56 -35.46 -76.90
C GLN A 590 -25.84 -36.18 -77.38
N ASN A 591 -26.56 -36.85 -76.47
CA ASN A 591 -27.82 -37.54 -76.78
C ASN A 591 -28.89 -36.57 -77.30
N PHE A 592 -29.16 -35.50 -76.56
CA PHE A 592 -30.16 -34.50 -76.93
C PHE A 592 -29.77 -33.71 -78.17
N PHE A 593 -28.49 -33.35 -78.29
CA PHE A 593 -28.01 -32.65 -79.48
C PHE A 593 -28.22 -33.49 -80.74
N SER A 594 -27.90 -34.78 -80.68
CA SER A 594 -28.12 -35.72 -81.79
C SER A 594 -29.60 -35.87 -82.13
N LEU A 595 -30.49 -35.92 -81.13
CA LEU A 595 -31.95 -36.00 -81.32
C LEU A 595 -32.51 -34.76 -82.03
N MET A 596 -32.05 -33.57 -81.64
CA MET A 596 -32.56 -32.30 -82.17
C MET A 596 -32.05 -32.00 -83.59
N PHE A 597 -30.78 -32.28 -83.88
CA PHE A 597 -30.16 -31.98 -85.18
C PHE A 597 -30.13 -33.17 -86.15
N GLY A 598 -30.47 -34.39 -85.70
CA GLY A 598 -30.37 -35.62 -86.50
C GLY A 598 -28.92 -36.09 -86.70
N GLY A 599 -28.00 -35.68 -85.83
CA GLY A 599 -26.55 -35.93 -85.86
C GLY A 599 -25.72 -34.75 -85.33
N GLY A 600 -24.38 -34.85 -85.38
CA GLY A 600 -23.46 -33.82 -84.86
C GLY A 600 -22.86 -34.18 -83.50
N ASP A 601 -21.95 -33.33 -83.00
CA ASP A 601 -21.21 -33.55 -81.75
C ASP A 601 -21.24 -32.31 -80.86
N ALA A 602 -21.47 -32.49 -79.56
CA ALA A 602 -21.50 -31.40 -78.59
C ALA A 602 -20.89 -31.83 -77.25
N SER A 603 -19.97 -31.04 -76.71
CA SER A 603 -19.25 -31.35 -75.46
C SER A 603 -18.81 -30.11 -74.71
N LEU A 604 -18.74 -30.22 -73.40
CA LEU A 604 -18.22 -29.23 -72.45
C LEU A 604 -16.78 -29.57 -72.07
N SER A 605 -15.91 -28.56 -72.02
CA SER A 605 -14.52 -28.69 -71.56
C SER A 605 -14.20 -27.67 -70.46
N VAL A 606 -13.40 -28.09 -69.48
CA VAL A 606 -12.92 -27.19 -68.42
C VAL A 606 -11.63 -26.52 -68.88
N ILE A 607 -11.61 -25.19 -68.92
CA ILE A 607 -10.46 -24.37 -69.34
C ILE A 607 -10.07 -23.45 -68.17
N LYS A 608 -8.77 -23.29 -67.92
CA LYS A 608 -8.26 -22.25 -67.01
C LYS A 608 -8.05 -20.95 -67.78
N GLU A 609 -8.69 -19.86 -67.35
CA GLU A 609 -8.56 -18.57 -68.03
C GLU A 609 -7.20 -17.94 -67.74
N LYS A 610 -6.28 -17.90 -68.71
CA LYS A 610 -5.01 -17.18 -68.54
C LYS A 610 -5.27 -15.67 -68.53
N LYS A 611 -5.33 -15.05 -67.34
CA LYS A 611 -5.37 -13.59 -67.22
C LYS A 611 -4.13 -13.00 -67.88
N ARG A 612 -4.29 -12.29 -69.01
CA ARG A 612 -3.26 -11.38 -69.50
C ARG A 612 -3.26 -10.16 -68.58
N LYS A 613 -2.22 -9.96 -67.78
CA LYS A 613 -1.97 -8.67 -67.11
C LYS A 613 -2.04 -7.58 -68.18
N LYS A 614 -3.02 -6.68 -68.08
CA LYS A 614 -2.91 -5.37 -68.72
C LYS A 614 -1.71 -4.71 -68.04
N LEU A 615 -0.60 -4.56 -68.75
CA LEU A 615 0.46 -3.64 -68.34
C LEU A 615 -0.16 -2.25 -68.39
N ASP A 616 -0.56 -1.73 -67.24
CA ASP A 616 -0.69 -0.28 -67.10
C ASP A 616 0.71 0.29 -67.19
N THR A 617 0.89 1.17 -68.17
CA THR A 617 2.16 1.81 -68.46
C THR A 617 2.24 3.02 -67.54
N ASP A 618 2.87 2.88 -66.37
CA ASP A 618 3.56 3.99 -65.69
C ASP A 618 4.54 3.48 -64.62
N LEU A 619 5.83 3.55 -64.98
CA LEU A 619 6.99 3.94 -64.18
C LEU A 619 7.07 3.48 -62.72
N THR A 620 7.85 2.43 -62.46
CA THR A 620 9.21 2.54 -61.86
C THR A 620 9.83 1.16 -61.75
N VAL A 621 11.01 1.02 -62.38
CA VAL A 621 11.85 -0.18 -62.32
C VAL A 621 12.55 -0.17 -60.97
N ILE A 622 12.23 -1.14 -60.10
CA ILE A 622 13.15 -1.61 -59.08
C ILE A 622 13.37 -3.09 -59.39
N GLU A 623 14.59 -3.38 -59.84
CA GLU A 623 15.11 -4.72 -60.04
C GLU A 623 15.16 -5.44 -58.69
N GLY A 624 14.35 -6.49 -58.57
CA GLY A 624 14.39 -7.46 -57.50
C GLY A 624 13.65 -8.69 -57.98
N GLU A 625 14.41 -9.75 -58.27
CA GLU A 625 13.90 -11.09 -58.55
C GLU A 625 13.00 -11.54 -57.39
N LEU A 626 11.70 -11.33 -57.56
CA LEU A 626 10.68 -12.09 -56.87
C LEU A 626 9.96 -12.86 -57.96
N ASP A 627 10.07 -14.18 -57.85
CA ASP A 627 9.30 -15.19 -58.55
C ASP A 627 7.81 -14.93 -58.24
N MET A 628 7.23 -13.99 -58.98
CA MET A 628 5.82 -13.61 -58.88
C MET A 628 5.02 -14.70 -59.58
N GLY A 629 4.64 -15.71 -58.79
CA GLY A 629 3.83 -16.84 -59.22
C GLY A 629 2.75 -16.41 -60.21
N GLU A 630 2.66 -17.15 -61.31
CA GLU A 630 1.54 -17.07 -62.23
C GLU A 630 0.26 -17.18 -61.38
N GLU A 631 -0.50 -16.09 -61.25
CA GLU A 631 -1.84 -16.16 -60.64
C GLU A 631 -2.61 -17.22 -61.44
N GLU A 632 -2.83 -18.39 -60.82
CA GLU A 632 -3.62 -19.45 -61.43
C GLU A 632 -4.98 -18.86 -61.78
N GLY A 633 -5.23 -18.75 -63.09
CA GLY A 633 -6.50 -18.30 -63.60
C GLY A 633 -7.63 -19.16 -63.05
N GLU A 634 -8.75 -18.52 -62.74
CA GLU A 634 -9.96 -19.22 -62.34
C GLU A 634 -10.37 -20.22 -63.45
N GLU A 635 -10.77 -21.42 -63.04
CA GLU A 635 -11.31 -22.42 -63.94
C GLU A 635 -12.69 -21.96 -64.44
N GLY A 636 -13.01 -22.25 -65.70
CA GLY A 636 -14.39 -22.23 -66.16
C GLY A 636 -14.65 -23.15 -67.33
N ILE A 637 -15.82 -23.01 -67.97
CA ILE A 637 -16.35 -23.98 -68.93
C ILE A 637 -16.49 -23.38 -70.33
N ASP A 638 -15.94 -24.09 -71.32
CA ASP A 638 -16.17 -23.82 -72.74
C ASP A 638 -17.08 -24.87 -73.38
N ILE A 639 -17.83 -24.44 -74.40
CA ILE A 639 -18.85 -25.25 -75.07
C ILE A 639 -18.42 -25.44 -76.53
N SER A 640 -18.15 -26.69 -76.90
CA SER A 640 -17.78 -27.08 -78.26
C SER A 640 -18.94 -27.77 -78.95
N VAL A 641 -19.32 -27.30 -80.14
CA VAL A 641 -20.46 -27.81 -80.91
C VAL A 641 -20.09 -27.95 -82.38
N SER A 642 -20.48 -29.07 -83.00
CA SER A 642 -20.23 -29.42 -84.40
C SER A 642 -21.52 -29.90 -85.06
N LEU A 643 -21.96 -29.23 -86.14
CA LEU A 643 -23.18 -29.58 -86.87
C LEU A 643 -22.89 -30.60 -87.99
N PRO A 644 -23.79 -31.56 -88.27
CA PRO A 644 -23.54 -32.67 -89.21
C PRO A 644 -23.29 -32.22 -90.66
N HIS A 645 -23.76 -31.03 -91.05
CA HIS A 645 -23.63 -30.49 -92.40
C HIS A 645 -22.77 -29.21 -92.49
N LYS A 646 -22.13 -28.77 -91.40
CA LYS A 646 -21.39 -27.50 -91.36
C LYS A 646 -20.24 -27.53 -90.36
N ARG A 647 -19.01 -27.29 -90.83
CA ARG A 647 -17.83 -27.11 -89.97
C ARG A 647 -17.81 -25.70 -89.38
N ILE A 648 -18.61 -25.47 -88.37
CA ILE A 648 -18.59 -24.22 -87.62
C ILE A 648 -17.60 -24.36 -86.46
N LYS A 649 -16.72 -23.38 -86.27
CA LYS A 649 -15.88 -23.25 -85.08
C LYS A 649 -16.33 -22.01 -84.31
N GLY A 650 -17.11 -22.21 -83.25
CA GLY A 650 -17.52 -21.16 -82.32
C GLY A 650 -19.03 -20.87 -82.31
N LEU A 651 -19.54 -20.63 -81.11
CA LEU A 651 -20.97 -20.40 -80.82
C LEU A 651 -21.57 -19.18 -81.55
N VAL A 652 -20.73 -18.20 -81.89
CA VAL A 652 -21.15 -16.93 -82.54
C VAL A 652 -21.59 -17.13 -83.99
N MET A 653 -21.16 -18.21 -84.65
CA MET A 653 -21.41 -18.47 -86.07
C MET A 653 -22.65 -19.33 -86.35
N LEU A 654 -23.41 -19.70 -85.31
CA LEU A 654 -24.67 -20.45 -85.40
C LEU A 654 -25.85 -19.53 -85.78
N SER A 655 -26.82 -20.07 -86.55
CA SER A 655 -28.09 -19.37 -86.84
C SER A 655 -28.91 -19.15 -85.56
N GLY A 656 -29.80 -18.16 -85.53
CA GLY A 656 -30.65 -17.88 -84.36
C GLY A 656 -31.46 -19.10 -83.89
N GLY A 657 -32.02 -19.88 -84.83
CA GLY A 657 -32.71 -21.14 -84.50
C GLY A 657 -31.76 -22.25 -84.03
N GLU A 658 -30.56 -22.36 -84.60
CA GLU A 658 -29.55 -23.36 -84.20
C GLU A 658 -28.98 -23.07 -82.81
N ARG A 659 -28.80 -21.78 -82.48
CA ARG A 659 -28.39 -21.32 -81.15
C ARG A 659 -29.44 -21.67 -80.12
N ALA A 660 -30.70 -21.33 -80.38
CA ALA A 660 -31.82 -21.66 -79.50
C ALA A 660 -31.90 -23.17 -79.25
N LEU A 661 -31.77 -23.99 -80.30
CA LEU A 661 -31.79 -25.46 -80.18
C LEU A 661 -30.60 -26.03 -79.39
N THR A 662 -29.40 -25.51 -79.61
CA THR A 662 -28.18 -25.90 -78.88
C THR A 662 -28.30 -25.56 -77.39
N SER A 663 -28.80 -24.35 -77.11
CA SER A 663 -29.11 -23.85 -75.77
C SER A 663 -30.11 -24.75 -75.05
N ILE A 664 -31.22 -25.06 -75.72
CA ILE A 664 -32.28 -25.92 -75.19
C ILE A 664 -31.74 -27.32 -74.91
N ALA A 665 -30.94 -27.90 -75.82
CA ALA A 665 -30.31 -29.21 -75.61
C ALA A 665 -29.36 -29.21 -74.40
N LEU A 666 -28.58 -28.14 -74.20
CA LEU A 666 -27.69 -28.02 -73.04
C LEU A 666 -28.48 -27.87 -71.73
N LEU A 667 -29.51 -27.02 -71.72
CA LEU A 667 -30.37 -26.81 -70.56
C LEU A 667 -31.07 -28.11 -70.14
N PHE A 668 -31.52 -28.91 -71.12
CA PHE A 668 -32.13 -30.21 -70.84
C PHE A 668 -31.14 -31.29 -70.44
N ALA A 669 -29.91 -31.27 -70.98
CA ALA A 669 -28.85 -32.14 -70.49
C ALA A 669 -28.48 -31.83 -69.04
N MET A 670 -28.39 -30.55 -68.68
CA MET A 670 -28.16 -30.10 -67.31
C MET A 670 -29.30 -30.50 -66.38
N SER A 671 -30.56 -30.31 -66.81
CA SER A 671 -31.70 -30.69 -66.00
C SER A 671 -31.81 -32.20 -65.80
N GLN A 672 -31.39 -33.04 -66.76
CA GLN A 672 -31.46 -34.50 -66.58
C GLN A 672 -30.48 -35.08 -65.55
N VAL A 673 -29.31 -34.46 -65.35
CA VAL A 673 -28.33 -34.98 -64.39
C VAL A 673 -28.82 -34.83 -62.94
N ASN A 674 -29.64 -33.81 -62.68
CA ASN A 674 -30.31 -33.60 -61.41
C ASN A 674 -31.75 -33.06 -61.68
N PRO A 675 -32.72 -33.95 -61.99
CA PRO A 675 -34.03 -33.57 -62.50
C PRO A 675 -34.82 -32.74 -61.49
N PRO A 676 -35.24 -31.51 -61.83
CA PRO A 676 -36.12 -30.74 -60.97
C PRO A 676 -37.51 -31.41 -60.93
N PRO A 677 -38.26 -31.24 -59.84
CA PRO A 677 -39.59 -31.84 -59.70
C PRO A 677 -40.58 -31.36 -60.76
N PHE A 678 -40.42 -30.12 -61.25
CA PHE A 678 -41.17 -29.58 -62.38
C PHE A 678 -40.31 -28.60 -63.19
N LEU A 679 -40.73 -28.31 -64.41
CA LEU A 679 -40.06 -27.42 -65.35
C LEU A 679 -41.10 -26.55 -66.09
N VAL A 680 -40.90 -25.23 -66.09
CA VAL A 680 -41.75 -24.26 -66.79
C VAL A 680 -41.00 -23.76 -68.03
N LEU A 681 -41.60 -23.90 -69.20
CA LEU A 681 -41.04 -23.50 -70.48
C LEU A 681 -41.91 -22.41 -71.09
N ASP A 682 -41.43 -21.16 -71.11
CA ASP A 682 -42.17 -19.99 -71.64
C ASP A 682 -41.70 -19.63 -73.05
N GLU A 683 -42.51 -20.01 -74.04
CA GLU A 683 -42.33 -19.73 -75.47
C GLU A 683 -40.94 -20.15 -76.02
N THR A 684 -40.36 -21.21 -75.47
CA THR A 684 -39.05 -21.74 -75.89
C THR A 684 -39.05 -22.30 -77.32
N ASP A 685 -40.22 -22.59 -77.87
CA ASP A 685 -40.43 -23.08 -79.24
C ASP A 685 -40.75 -21.97 -80.25
N ALA A 686 -40.77 -20.69 -79.83
CA ALA A 686 -41.16 -19.57 -80.68
C ALA A 686 -40.23 -19.32 -81.88
N ALA A 687 -38.95 -19.67 -81.77
CA ALA A 687 -37.95 -19.47 -82.82
C ALA A 687 -37.74 -20.71 -83.72
N LEU A 688 -38.54 -21.77 -83.52
CA LEU A 688 -38.39 -23.03 -84.23
C LEU A 688 -39.29 -23.09 -85.47
N ASP A 689 -38.77 -23.70 -86.54
CA ASP A 689 -39.59 -24.07 -87.70
C ASP A 689 -40.45 -25.31 -87.40
N GLU A 690 -41.38 -25.63 -88.29
CA GLU A 690 -42.34 -26.73 -88.08
C GLU A 690 -41.66 -28.11 -87.93
N ALA A 691 -40.57 -28.35 -88.67
CA ALA A 691 -39.81 -29.60 -88.60
C ALA A 691 -39.06 -29.76 -87.26
N ASN A 692 -38.40 -28.71 -86.77
CA ASN A 692 -37.72 -28.74 -85.48
C ASN A 692 -38.70 -28.68 -84.30
N SER A 693 -39.88 -28.06 -84.48
CA SER A 693 -40.95 -28.05 -83.49
C SER A 693 -41.46 -29.45 -83.17
N LYS A 694 -41.54 -30.33 -84.18
CA LYS A 694 -41.89 -31.73 -83.98
C LYS A 694 -40.85 -32.48 -83.14
N ARG A 695 -39.56 -32.33 -83.46
CA ARG A 695 -38.45 -32.93 -82.69
C ARG A 695 -38.41 -32.42 -81.26
N TYR A 696 -38.66 -31.12 -81.09
CA TYR A 696 -38.82 -30.50 -79.78
C TYR A 696 -39.97 -31.14 -79.00
N GLY A 697 -41.13 -31.35 -79.63
CA GLY A 697 -42.27 -32.06 -79.04
C GLY A 697 -41.94 -33.50 -78.59
N ASP A 698 -41.21 -34.27 -79.39
CA ASP A 698 -40.75 -35.63 -79.02
C ASP A 698 -39.80 -35.62 -77.81
N MET A 699 -38.96 -34.59 -77.70
CA MET A 699 -38.06 -34.41 -76.57
C MET A 699 -38.82 -34.02 -75.30
N ILE A 700 -39.83 -33.15 -75.39
CA ILE A 700 -40.73 -32.81 -74.28
C ILE A 700 -41.42 -34.06 -73.72
N GLU A 701 -41.87 -34.97 -74.57
CA GLU A 701 -42.45 -36.25 -74.15
C GLU A 701 -41.43 -37.18 -73.48
N THR A 702 -40.15 -37.09 -73.86
CA THR A 702 -39.08 -37.84 -73.19
C THR A 702 -38.77 -37.26 -71.82
N LEU A 703 -38.80 -35.93 -71.68
CA LEU A 703 -38.55 -35.22 -70.42
C LEU A 703 -39.69 -35.38 -69.41
N SER A 704 -40.94 -35.48 -69.86
CA SER A 704 -42.10 -35.60 -68.98
C SER A 704 -42.07 -36.86 -68.10
N LYS A 705 -41.29 -37.87 -68.48
CA LYS A 705 -41.06 -39.09 -67.68
C LYS A 705 -40.29 -38.84 -66.40
N TYR A 706 -39.50 -37.76 -66.34
CA TYR A 706 -38.60 -37.47 -65.22
C TYR A 706 -39.04 -36.23 -64.43
N SER A 707 -39.60 -35.22 -65.11
CA SER A 707 -40.03 -33.95 -64.52
C SER A 707 -41.42 -33.56 -65.03
N GLN A 708 -42.24 -32.97 -64.16
CA GLN A 708 -43.54 -32.43 -64.56
C GLN A 708 -43.35 -31.16 -65.42
N LEU A 709 -43.97 -31.08 -66.59
CA LEU A 709 -43.76 -30.01 -67.57
C LEU A 709 -44.95 -29.05 -67.65
N ILE A 710 -44.64 -27.75 -67.61
CA ILE A 710 -45.60 -26.66 -67.86
C ILE A 710 -45.12 -25.91 -69.09
N LEU A 711 -45.86 -26.04 -70.18
CA LEU A 711 -45.50 -25.47 -71.48
C LEU A 711 -46.37 -24.25 -71.75
N ILE A 712 -45.79 -23.06 -71.84
CA ILE A 712 -46.48 -21.88 -72.37
C ILE A 712 -46.08 -21.75 -73.83
N THR A 713 -47.02 -22.01 -74.74
CA THR A 713 -46.73 -22.06 -76.18
C THR A 713 -47.90 -21.57 -77.03
N HIS A 714 -47.58 -21.16 -78.25
CA HIS A 714 -48.54 -20.91 -79.33
C HIS A 714 -48.36 -21.89 -80.52
N ASN A 715 -47.41 -22.82 -80.43
CA ASN A 715 -47.09 -23.81 -81.46
C ASN A 715 -48.01 -25.03 -81.36
N ARG A 716 -48.61 -25.41 -82.49
CA ARG A 716 -49.58 -26.52 -82.56
C ARG A 716 -48.95 -27.88 -82.26
N GLU A 717 -47.71 -28.11 -82.71
CA GLU A 717 -47.01 -29.38 -82.50
C GLU A 717 -46.73 -29.64 -81.02
N THR A 718 -46.28 -28.61 -80.30
CA THR A 718 -46.03 -28.67 -78.85
C THR A 718 -47.32 -28.81 -78.05
N MET A 719 -48.40 -28.12 -78.44
CA MET A 719 -49.71 -28.23 -77.80
C MET A 719 -50.29 -29.65 -77.86
N GLY A 720 -50.06 -30.36 -78.98
CA GLY A 720 -50.55 -31.72 -79.16
C GLY A 720 -49.96 -32.75 -78.21
N ARG A 721 -48.86 -32.42 -77.50
CA ARG A 721 -48.21 -33.29 -76.51
C ARG A 721 -48.70 -33.06 -75.08
N ALA A 722 -49.50 -32.03 -74.84
CA ALA A 722 -50.03 -31.73 -73.51
C ALA A 722 -51.29 -32.54 -73.20
N GLY A 723 -51.37 -33.14 -72.00
CA GLY A 723 -52.58 -33.86 -71.56
C GLY A 723 -53.73 -32.92 -71.15
N ILE A 724 -53.38 -31.72 -70.67
CA ILE A 724 -54.34 -30.66 -70.31
C ILE A 724 -53.90 -29.33 -70.92
N LEU A 725 -54.86 -28.55 -71.44
CA LEU A 725 -54.63 -27.20 -71.92
C LEU A 725 -55.42 -26.16 -71.11
N TYR A 726 -54.70 -25.15 -70.65
CA TYR A 726 -55.23 -23.94 -70.05
C TYR A 726 -55.21 -22.80 -71.05
N GLY A 727 -56.36 -22.50 -71.63
CA GLY A 727 -56.60 -21.33 -72.47
C GLY A 727 -56.71 -20.06 -71.63
N VAL A 728 -55.70 -19.19 -71.70
CA VAL A 728 -55.74 -17.85 -71.14
C VAL A 728 -56.29 -16.90 -72.21
N THR A 729 -57.42 -16.27 -71.92
CA THR A 729 -58.06 -15.29 -72.80
C THR A 729 -58.18 -13.95 -72.11
N MET A 730 -58.17 -12.86 -72.87
CA MET A 730 -58.37 -11.52 -72.33
C MET A 730 -59.63 -10.92 -72.94
N GLY A 731 -60.58 -10.55 -72.07
CA GLY A 731 -61.80 -9.85 -72.50
C GLY A 731 -61.56 -8.36 -72.75
N ALA A 732 -62.57 -7.66 -73.26
CA ALA A 732 -62.54 -6.20 -73.43
C ALA A 732 -62.27 -5.42 -72.13
N ASP A 733 -62.49 -6.06 -70.98
CA ASP A 733 -62.26 -5.53 -69.65
C ASP A 733 -60.77 -5.58 -69.22
N GLY A 734 -59.84 -6.04 -70.08
CA GLY A 734 -58.40 -6.04 -69.81
C GLY A 734 -57.95 -7.05 -68.73
N ILE A 735 -58.78 -8.06 -68.46
CA ILE A 735 -58.56 -9.07 -67.42
C ILE A 735 -58.41 -10.43 -68.07
N SER A 736 -57.40 -11.17 -67.62
CA SER A 736 -57.15 -12.55 -68.03
C SER A 736 -58.18 -13.47 -67.37
N LYS A 737 -58.88 -14.26 -68.19
CA LYS A 737 -59.80 -15.33 -67.81
C LYS A 737 -59.21 -16.67 -68.21
N LEU A 738 -59.34 -17.64 -67.32
CA LEU A 738 -58.86 -19.01 -67.52
C LEU A 738 -60.01 -19.87 -68.04
N LEU A 739 -59.74 -20.59 -69.14
CA LEU A 739 -60.56 -21.67 -69.68
C LEU A 739 -59.70 -22.93 -69.66
N SER A 740 -60.23 -24.04 -69.18
CA SER A 740 -59.50 -25.31 -69.16
C SER A 740 -60.17 -26.31 -70.10
N VAL A 741 -59.37 -27.04 -70.86
CA VAL A 741 -59.80 -28.14 -71.73
C VAL A 741 -58.89 -29.32 -71.46
N LYS A 742 -59.46 -30.42 -70.98
CA LYS A 742 -58.75 -31.70 -70.86
C LYS A 742 -58.90 -32.46 -72.17
N PHE A 743 -57.79 -32.86 -72.79
CA PHE A 743 -57.86 -33.55 -74.08
C PHE A 743 -58.49 -34.94 -73.97
N GLU A 744 -58.31 -35.64 -72.85
CA GLU A 744 -58.94 -36.93 -72.59
C GLU A 744 -60.48 -36.84 -72.57
N GLU A 745 -61.04 -35.77 -72.01
CA GLU A 745 -62.49 -35.52 -71.97
C GLU A 745 -63.01 -34.98 -73.32
N ALA A 746 -62.23 -34.14 -74.02
CA ALA A 746 -62.60 -33.61 -75.33
C ALA A 746 -62.64 -34.67 -76.44
N LEU A 747 -61.74 -35.66 -76.41
CA LEU A 747 -61.74 -36.79 -77.34
C LEU A 747 -62.91 -37.77 -77.12
N GLN A 748 -63.44 -37.85 -75.89
CA GLN A 748 -64.64 -38.63 -75.57
C GLN A 748 -65.95 -37.94 -75.99
N ILE A 749 -65.99 -36.61 -76.03
CA ILE A 749 -67.15 -35.81 -76.45
C ILE A 749 -67.20 -35.61 -77.98
N ALA A 750 -66.06 -35.70 -78.66
CA ALA A 750 -65.94 -35.51 -80.11
C ALA A 750 -66.08 -36.82 -80.94
N LYS A 751 -66.22 -37.98 -80.28
CA LYS A 751 -66.66 -39.25 -80.88
C LYS A 751 -68.15 -39.44 -80.61
#